data_AF-A0A0E2LT79-F1
#
_entry.id   AF-A0A0E2LT79-F1
#
_cell.length_a   1.000
_cell.length_b   1.000
_cell.length_c   1.000
_cell.angle_alpha   90.00
_cell.angle_beta   90.00
_cell.angle_gamma   90.00
#
_symmetry.space_group_name_H-M   'P 1'
#
loop_
_entity.id
_entity.type
_entity.pdbx_description
1 polymer ?
#
loop_
_entity_poly.entity_id
_entity_poly.type
_entity_poly.pdbx_seq_one_letter_code
_entity_poly.pdbx_strand_id
1 'polypeptide(L)'
;MDSLSSLIWLDLSYNQIRKLEGLDHLTSLRGLNLSGNQLIKLEGLEHLTSLTELDLSGNQISNLEELKDLTQLQELDVSGNDIQSVDDIKPLSLILGQRLKDLKIHNNPFVELSGLILSPYENHLPEIKALLEKEKQKKTSVEYHPFCKVMLLGNHSSGKTTFLSQYDTNYTYQKNTHVLSIHRSNNPNAIFYDFGGQDYYHGIYQAFFTIQSLYLLFWDAKKDRNFVSIDGGSQTLNFNCPYWLGQIAYASNRCMSVGGNPDGKDTPQTTDDTIIIQTHADETGAKQQTLGCAAGNGVLEEIYVSLEPKANSAVHALNYLNERVREVVASRSKSIQITEKDKGLYEALPSIAGDNKHSPVSLEALAAELNMGRDENDLYTIEYLQTELNQLSLRGEVLYYRENEKLNSYVWLNPAAFVQMIHREILKKKSVDKGKIRKDTFRKKLDKLCSDGQTGIGENNMTLQLLLEELIVYEDKECYVIPGYLPLHSDDEAYKWLTLGFERPNFVLKFERFIPFGLINQIIAYYGREEGALKRYWRDQVIFTAGREMDRRTLEQEEEKEGLPKTNAEDYLIWIKLDFTDLAISVFIKEQRKTSAKDMQRKEVAILSDILDMYWNSIPPREQIGDKGAEQTRSTIRETNRKKRPIQDLYLSCAQADKDLTESHYIHLGTLDDESKTTARIAAYPLKNGVIDKERVREVSTRPYKHLSVNKNLATAKQIFISYSKEDQTELETCLQFFKPLEKNGQIEIYYDKLTKFETPIHPEIRKRIVEADCIIALISQSYLTTDYILDHELPVFREYNKTIVPILIKPCTFEDDEFLREKYFAQKAQIINLGKEGKTIKAYDSITASAHRDDNWVAVVREFKEKILRITKQEVNTDE
;
A
#
# COMPACT_ATOMS: atom_id res chain seq x y z
N MET A 1 -23.26 -32.39 17.12
CA MET A 1 -22.81 -32.38 15.70
C MET A 1 -23.36 -33.58 14.94
N ASP A 2 -23.72 -34.66 15.63
CA ASP A 2 -24.05 -36.00 15.11
C ASP A 2 -25.14 -36.08 14.03
N SER A 3 -26.01 -35.07 13.93
CA SER A 3 -27.06 -34.99 12.89
C SER A 3 -26.63 -34.28 11.60
N LEU A 4 -25.40 -33.78 11.51
CA LEU A 4 -24.88 -32.96 10.40
C LEU A 4 -23.97 -33.75 9.45
N SER A 5 -24.27 -35.02 9.19
CA SER A 5 -23.42 -35.96 8.41
C SER A 5 -23.11 -35.52 6.96
N SER A 6 -23.86 -34.56 6.43
CA SER A 6 -23.67 -33.99 5.07
C SER A 6 -22.80 -32.73 5.06
N LEU A 7 -22.22 -32.33 6.20
CA LEU A 7 -21.38 -31.15 6.30
C LEU A 7 -20.08 -31.35 5.51
N ILE A 8 -19.74 -30.38 4.65
CA ILE A 8 -18.55 -30.42 3.78
C ILE A 8 -17.47 -29.47 4.30
N TRP A 9 -17.87 -28.33 4.87
CA TRP A 9 -16.98 -27.31 5.41
C TRP A 9 -17.42 -26.93 6.81
N LEU A 10 -16.48 -26.81 7.74
CA LEU A 10 -16.72 -26.39 9.11
C LEU A 10 -15.66 -25.37 9.54
N ASP A 11 -16.12 -24.18 9.93
CA ASP A 11 -15.27 -23.14 10.49
C ASP A 11 -15.55 -22.97 11.98
N LEU A 12 -14.53 -23.23 12.79
CA LEU A 12 -14.50 -23.12 14.25
C LEU A 12 -13.33 -22.24 14.70
N SER A 13 -12.79 -21.39 13.82
CA SER A 13 -11.66 -20.51 14.10
C SER A 13 -11.97 -19.46 15.18
N TYR A 14 -10.94 -18.96 15.87
CA TYR A 14 -11.00 -17.92 16.89
C TYR A 14 -11.98 -18.17 18.04
N ASN A 15 -12.02 -19.42 18.51
CA ASN A 15 -12.80 -19.83 19.67
C ASN A 15 -11.88 -20.16 20.87
N GLN A 16 -12.41 -20.85 21.88
CA GLN A 16 -11.67 -21.31 23.06
C GLN A 16 -11.70 -22.84 23.16
N ILE A 17 -11.71 -23.53 22.02
CA ILE A 17 -11.82 -24.99 21.96
C ILE A 17 -10.52 -25.60 22.48
N ARG A 18 -10.65 -26.52 23.45
CA ARG A 18 -9.53 -27.24 24.08
C ARG A 18 -9.47 -28.71 23.72
N LYS A 19 -10.59 -29.28 23.28
CA LYS A 19 -10.76 -30.68 22.92
C LYS A 19 -11.72 -30.78 21.73
N LEU A 20 -11.43 -31.70 20.83
CA LEU A 20 -12.30 -32.04 19.72
C LEU A 20 -13.21 -33.17 20.17
N GLU A 21 -14.50 -32.91 20.26
CA GLU A 21 -15.52 -33.91 20.63
C GLU A 21 -16.71 -33.80 19.67
N GLY A 22 -17.27 -34.95 19.28
CA GLY A 22 -18.45 -35.00 18.40
C GLY A 22 -18.17 -34.77 16.91
N LEU A 23 -16.90 -34.84 16.47
CA LEU A 23 -16.56 -34.75 15.04
C LEU A 23 -16.57 -36.13 14.34
N ASP A 24 -16.57 -37.23 15.10
CA ASP A 24 -16.38 -38.60 14.61
C ASP A 24 -17.36 -39.04 13.50
N HIS A 25 -18.57 -38.45 13.48
CA HIS A 25 -19.62 -38.76 12.50
C HIS A 25 -19.57 -37.89 11.23
N LEU A 26 -18.70 -36.89 11.16
CA LEU A 26 -18.60 -35.95 10.03
C LEU A 26 -17.69 -36.48 8.92
N THR A 27 -17.86 -37.74 8.52
CA THR A 27 -16.98 -38.42 7.55
C THR A 27 -17.00 -37.82 6.14
N SER A 28 -17.97 -36.95 5.83
CA SER A 28 -18.09 -36.21 4.56
C SER A 28 -17.32 -34.89 4.55
N LEU A 29 -16.78 -34.47 5.70
CA LEU A 29 -16.11 -33.19 5.86
C LEU A 29 -14.83 -33.15 5.01
N ARG A 30 -14.67 -32.06 4.26
CA ARG A 30 -13.52 -31.80 3.38
C ARG A 30 -12.66 -30.65 3.87
N GLY A 31 -13.26 -29.63 4.46
CA GLY A 31 -12.53 -28.52 5.07
C GLY A 31 -12.89 -28.30 6.53
N LEU A 32 -11.86 -28.12 7.35
CA LEU A 32 -11.98 -27.85 8.77
C LEU A 32 -11.02 -26.73 9.18
N ASN A 33 -11.56 -25.60 9.63
CA ASN A 33 -10.78 -24.51 10.20
C ASN A 33 -10.92 -24.50 11.72
N LEU A 34 -9.82 -24.68 12.42
CA LEU A 34 -9.66 -24.70 13.87
C LEU A 34 -8.59 -23.69 14.34
N SER A 35 -8.22 -22.73 13.49
CA SER A 35 -7.20 -21.73 13.81
C SER A 35 -7.56 -20.87 15.03
N GLY A 36 -6.57 -20.41 15.78
CA GLY A 36 -6.75 -19.49 16.90
C GLY A 36 -7.57 -20.07 18.07
N ASN A 37 -7.31 -21.32 18.45
CA ASN A 37 -7.96 -22.01 19.57
C ASN A 37 -6.95 -22.36 20.68
N GLN A 38 -7.30 -23.31 21.57
CA GLN A 38 -6.47 -23.75 22.70
C GLN A 38 -6.26 -25.28 22.66
N LEU A 39 -6.16 -25.85 21.45
CA LEU A 39 -5.96 -27.29 21.26
C LEU A 39 -4.53 -27.68 21.66
N ILE A 40 -4.42 -28.72 22.49
CA ILE A 40 -3.13 -29.33 22.88
C ILE A 40 -2.95 -30.69 22.20
N LYS A 41 -4.06 -31.34 21.86
CA LYS A 41 -4.11 -32.66 21.23
C LYS A 41 -5.13 -32.69 20.11
N LEU A 42 -4.96 -33.64 19.20
CA LEU A 42 -5.76 -33.80 17.98
C LEU A 42 -6.62 -35.08 17.99
N GLU A 43 -6.86 -35.65 19.17
CA GLU A 43 -7.75 -36.81 19.38
C GLU A 43 -9.14 -36.52 18.78
N GLY A 44 -9.66 -37.42 17.93
CA GLY A 44 -10.96 -37.30 17.24
C GLY A 44 -10.87 -36.89 15.76
N LEU A 45 -9.70 -36.53 15.25
CA LEU A 45 -9.52 -36.24 13.82
C LEU A 45 -9.36 -37.49 12.96
N GLU A 46 -8.95 -38.63 13.54
CA GLU A 46 -8.65 -39.88 12.82
C GLU A 46 -9.83 -40.42 11.99
N HIS A 47 -11.06 -40.03 12.32
CA HIS A 47 -12.27 -40.45 11.62
C HIS A 47 -12.61 -39.59 10.39
N LEU A 48 -11.98 -38.43 10.24
CA LEU A 48 -12.24 -37.47 9.17
C LEU A 48 -11.44 -37.78 7.89
N THR A 49 -11.51 -39.01 7.42
CA THR A 49 -10.66 -39.51 6.31
C THR A 49 -10.90 -38.83 4.96
N SER A 50 -12.00 -38.07 4.80
CA SER A 50 -12.31 -37.30 3.60
C SER A 50 -11.73 -35.88 3.61
N LEU A 51 -11.06 -35.48 4.69
CA LEU A 51 -10.55 -34.13 4.87
C LEU A 51 -9.44 -33.84 3.87
N THR A 52 -9.58 -32.71 3.15
CA THR A 52 -8.62 -32.21 2.16
C THR A 52 -7.94 -30.93 2.62
N GLU A 53 -8.61 -30.13 3.47
CA GLU A 53 -8.12 -28.84 3.96
C GLU A 53 -8.27 -28.78 5.48
N LEU A 54 -7.16 -28.53 6.18
CA LEU A 54 -7.12 -28.46 7.65
C LEU A 54 -6.26 -27.28 8.12
N ASP A 55 -6.86 -26.36 8.85
CA ASP A 55 -6.17 -25.24 9.49
C ASP A 55 -6.19 -25.41 11.02
N LEU A 56 -5.02 -25.59 11.62
CA LEU A 56 -4.74 -25.74 13.04
C LEU A 56 -3.81 -24.62 13.55
N SER A 57 -3.62 -23.55 12.78
CA SER A 57 -2.69 -22.48 13.12
C SER A 57 -3.05 -21.78 14.44
N GLY A 58 -2.06 -21.32 15.20
CA GLY A 58 -2.30 -20.57 16.45
C GLY A 58 -3.00 -21.39 17.53
N ASN A 59 -2.50 -22.60 17.80
CA ASN A 59 -2.94 -23.49 18.88
C ASN A 59 -1.74 -23.83 19.81
N GLN A 60 -1.86 -24.86 20.64
CA GLN A 60 -0.83 -25.31 21.61
C GLN A 60 -0.44 -26.78 21.35
N ILE A 61 -0.47 -27.19 20.08
CA ILE A 61 -0.21 -28.57 19.66
C ILE A 61 1.29 -28.84 19.72
N SER A 62 1.70 -29.92 20.36
CA SER A 62 3.11 -30.29 20.47
C SER A 62 3.53 -31.52 19.66
N ASN A 63 2.57 -32.28 19.10
CA ASN A 63 2.80 -33.51 18.32
C ASN A 63 1.72 -33.67 17.25
N LEU A 64 2.08 -34.23 16.08
CA LEU A 64 1.22 -34.43 14.92
C LEU A 64 0.91 -35.92 14.61
N GLU A 65 1.11 -36.82 15.58
CA GLU A 65 0.87 -38.27 15.44
C GLU A 65 -0.54 -38.60 14.92
N GLU A 66 -1.57 -37.91 15.39
CA GLU A 66 -2.97 -38.15 15.03
C GLU A 66 -3.32 -37.70 13.60
N LEU A 67 -2.43 -36.98 12.90
CA LEU A 67 -2.65 -36.57 11.51
C LEU A 67 -2.24 -37.66 10.49
N LYS A 68 -1.55 -38.72 10.94
CA LYS A 68 -0.96 -39.74 10.05
C LYS A 68 -1.97 -40.47 9.16
N ASP A 69 -3.22 -40.58 9.60
CA ASP A 69 -4.28 -41.31 8.91
C ASP A 69 -5.05 -40.44 7.90
N LEU A 70 -4.82 -39.11 7.92
CA LEU A 70 -5.48 -38.14 7.04
C LEU A 70 -4.84 -38.07 5.64
N THR A 71 -4.79 -39.21 4.97
CA THR A 71 -4.15 -39.43 3.67
C THR A 71 -4.71 -38.61 2.50
N GLN A 72 -5.91 -38.03 2.66
CA GLN A 72 -6.56 -37.20 1.65
C GLN A 72 -6.22 -35.71 1.75
N LEU A 73 -5.47 -35.30 2.78
CA LEU A 73 -5.07 -33.90 2.96
C LEU A 73 -4.30 -33.39 1.76
N GLN A 74 -4.69 -32.20 1.31
CA GLN A 74 -4.05 -31.43 0.26
C GLN A 74 -3.44 -30.14 0.83
N GLU A 75 -4.06 -29.55 1.84
CA GLU A 75 -3.61 -28.33 2.50
C GLU A 75 -3.63 -28.51 4.02
N LEU A 76 -2.52 -28.20 4.68
CA LEU A 76 -2.37 -28.28 6.14
C LEU A 76 -1.64 -27.04 6.67
N ASP A 77 -2.25 -26.34 7.62
CA ASP A 77 -1.59 -25.29 8.39
C ASP A 77 -1.51 -25.69 9.87
N VAL A 78 -0.30 -25.80 10.39
CA VAL A 78 0.03 -26.06 11.81
C VAL A 78 1.01 -25.00 12.34
N SER A 79 1.04 -23.83 11.72
CA SER A 79 1.88 -22.71 12.15
C SER A 79 1.51 -22.19 13.53
N GLY A 80 2.48 -21.60 14.26
CA GLY A 80 2.21 -20.98 15.57
C GLY A 80 1.69 -21.97 16.62
N ASN A 81 2.34 -23.12 16.72
CA ASN A 81 2.05 -24.17 17.69
C ASN A 81 3.30 -24.45 18.57
N ASP A 82 3.21 -25.42 19.46
CA ASP A 82 4.26 -25.75 20.44
C ASP A 82 5.08 -27.00 20.03
N ILE A 83 5.29 -27.21 18.72
CA ILE A 83 6.05 -28.35 18.20
C ILE A 83 7.55 -28.16 18.49
N GLN A 84 8.10 -28.99 19.36
CA GLN A 84 9.42 -28.76 19.96
C GLN A 84 10.57 -29.31 19.12
N SER A 85 10.36 -30.42 18.42
CA SER A 85 11.45 -31.15 17.77
C SER A 85 11.05 -31.73 16.41
N VAL A 86 12.05 -32.17 15.65
CA VAL A 86 11.81 -32.87 14.38
C VAL A 86 11.12 -34.22 14.60
N ASP A 87 11.27 -34.83 15.78
CA ASP A 87 10.58 -36.09 16.13
C ASP A 87 9.06 -35.92 16.14
N ASP A 88 8.57 -34.75 16.57
CA ASP A 88 7.15 -34.43 16.69
C ASP A 88 6.44 -34.28 15.33
N ILE A 89 7.21 -34.08 14.25
CA ILE A 89 6.70 -33.96 12.87
C ILE A 89 6.98 -35.20 12.00
N LYS A 90 7.75 -36.18 12.49
CA LYS A 90 7.99 -37.46 11.79
C LYS A 90 6.70 -38.17 11.34
N PRO A 91 5.59 -38.14 12.10
CA PRO A 91 4.35 -38.79 11.66
C PRO A 91 3.80 -38.25 10.34
N LEU A 92 4.09 -36.98 10.00
CA LEU A 92 3.70 -36.39 8.72
C LEU A 92 4.31 -37.13 7.52
N SER A 93 5.43 -37.83 7.67
CA SER A 93 6.06 -38.59 6.57
C SER A 93 5.11 -39.57 5.87
N LEU A 94 4.06 -40.02 6.57
CA LEU A 94 3.02 -40.90 6.01
C LEU A 94 2.07 -40.17 5.04
N ILE A 95 1.90 -38.86 5.16
CA ILE A 95 0.99 -38.05 4.31
C ILE A 95 1.71 -37.10 3.34
N LEU A 96 2.94 -36.65 3.66
CA LEU A 96 3.71 -35.71 2.82
C LEU A 96 3.98 -36.22 1.40
N GLY A 97 4.13 -37.54 1.24
CA GLY A 97 4.36 -38.19 -0.05
C GLY A 97 3.08 -38.55 -0.84
N GLN A 98 1.90 -38.19 -0.32
CA GLN A 98 0.61 -38.58 -0.91
C GLN A 98 -0.03 -37.46 -1.72
N ARG A 99 -1.02 -36.77 -1.14
CA ARG A 99 -1.82 -35.73 -1.81
C ARG A 99 -1.52 -34.32 -1.32
N LEU A 100 -0.71 -34.18 -0.27
CA LEU A 100 -0.39 -32.89 0.30
C LEU A 100 0.35 -32.04 -0.72
N LYS A 101 -0.20 -30.85 -1.00
CA LYS A 101 0.34 -29.88 -1.94
C LYS A 101 0.84 -28.64 -1.21
N ASP A 102 0.18 -28.24 -0.13
CA ASP A 102 0.54 -27.07 0.67
C ASP A 102 0.69 -27.44 2.16
N LEU A 103 1.78 -26.99 2.76
CA LEU A 103 2.08 -27.16 4.18
C LEU A 103 2.62 -25.86 4.77
N LYS A 104 1.95 -25.36 5.82
CA LYS A 104 2.42 -24.26 6.65
C LYS A 104 2.72 -24.75 8.07
N ILE A 105 3.89 -24.42 8.59
CA ILE A 105 4.39 -24.93 9.88
C ILE A 105 5.40 -23.98 10.55
N HIS A 106 5.51 -22.74 10.05
CA HIS A 106 6.38 -21.72 10.64
C HIS A 106 5.95 -21.36 12.08
N ASN A 107 6.79 -20.62 12.80
CA ASN A 107 6.55 -20.24 14.21
C ASN A 107 6.32 -21.43 15.14
N ASN A 108 7.05 -22.51 14.92
CA ASN A 108 7.15 -23.62 15.85
C ASN A 108 8.59 -23.71 16.38
N PRO A 109 8.82 -24.05 17.66
CA PRO A 109 10.17 -24.09 18.25
C PRO A 109 11.19 -24.95 17.49
N PHE A 110 10.79 -26.07 16.88
CA PHE A 110 11.71 -26.92 16.11
C PHE A 110 12.35 -26.21 14.91
N VAL A 111 11.70 -25.18 14.35
CA VAL A 111 12.17 -24.46 13.16
C VAL A 111 13.52 -23.80 13.43
N GLU A 112 13.64 -23.06 14.55
CA GLU A 112 14.91 -22.46 14.99
C GLU A 112 15.98 -23.54 15.24
N LEU A 113 15.62 -24.63 15.92
CA LEU A 113 16.55 -25.72 16.24
C LEU A 113 17.08 -26.44 15.00
N SER A 114 16.25 -26.54 13.95
CA SER A 114 16.62 -27.13 12.67
C SER A 114 17.42 -26.18 11.75
N GLY A 115 17.52 -24.89 12.11
CA GLY A 115 18.16 -23.88 11.28
C GLY A 115 17.42 -23.55 9.98
N LEU A 116 16.13 -23.93 9.89
CA LEU A 116 15.28 -23.62 8.75
C LEU A 116 14.77 -22.19 8.83
N ILE A 117 14.71 -21.54 7.67
CA ILE A 117 14.04 -20.26 7.49
C ILE A 117 12.76 -20.53 6.72
N LEU A 118 11.61 -20.37 7.40
CA LEU A 118 10.29 -20.66 6.85
C LEU A 118 9.46 -19.38 6.80
N SER A 119 9.03 -18.99 5.60
CA SER A 119 8.21 -17.79 5.40
C SER A 119 6.73 -18.07 5.67
N PRO A 120 6.02 -17.28 6.47
CA PRO A 120 4.59 -17.49 6.78
C PRO A 120 3.63 -17.71 5.59
N TYR A 121 4.04 -17.36 4.38
CA TYR A 121 3.20 -17.38 3.18
C TYR A 121 3.65 -18.37 2.12
N GLU A 122 4.81 -19.00 2.32
CA GLU A 122 5.34 -19.98 1.39
C GLU A 122 4.91 -21.38 1.80
N ASN A 123 4.91 -22.26 0.80
CA ASN A 123 4.67 -23.67 1.01
C ASN A 123 5.95 -24.32 1.53
N HIS A 124 5.94 -24.76 2.80
CA HIS A 124 7.07 -25.39 3.47
C HIS A 124 7.22 -26.88 3.17
N LEU A 125 6.36 -27.45 2.33
CA LEU A 125 6.35 -28.88 2.05
C LEU A 125 7.73 -29.39 1.58
N PRO A 126 8.46 -28.75 0.65
CA PRO A 126 9.76 -29.24 0.21
C PRO A 126 10.83 -29.16 1.30
N GLU A 127 10.87 -28.08 2.09
CA GLU A 127 11.75 -27.93 3.25
C GLU A 127 11.54 -29.04 4.29
N ILE A 128 10.28 -29.35 4.62
CA ILE A 128 9.96 -30.37 5.62
C ILE A 128 10.23 -31.79 5.09
N LYS A 129 9.98 -32.05 3.81
CA LYS A 129 10.39 -33.31 3.16
C LYS A 129 11.90 -33.49 3.25
N ALA A 130 12.67 -32.48 2.83
CA ALA A 130 14.12 -32.51 2.88
C ALA A 130 14.62 -32.72 4.32
N LEU A 131 14.06 -32.00 5.31
CA LEU A 131 14.43 -32.17 6.72
C LEU A 131 14.20 -33.60 7.21
N LEU A 132 13.04 -34.19 6.94
CA LEU A 132 12.71 -35.56 7.35
C LEU A 132 13.55 -36.63 6.63
N GLU A 133 13.97 -36.38 5.39
CA GLU A 133 14.92 -37.24 4.69
C GLU A 133 16.31 -37.17 5.31
N LYS A 134 16.79 -35.97 5.65
CA LYS A 134 18.08 -35.76 6.34
C LYS A 134 18.12 -36.44 7.71
N GLU A 135 17.02 -36.41 8.46
CA GLU A 135 16.88 -37.13 9.74
C GLU A 135 17.11 -38.64 9.61
N LYS A 136 16.68 -39.26 8.50
CA LYS A 136 16.92 -40.70 8.27
C LYS A 136 18.41 -41.01 8.06
N GLN A 137 19.19 -40.01 7.66
CA GLN A 137 20.62 -40.11 7.32
C GLN A 137 21.56 -39.67 8.46
N LYS A 138 21.02 -39.32 9.64
CA LYS A 138 21.73 -38.74 10.80
C LYS A 138 22.98 -39.46 11.34
N LYS A 139 23.36 -40.63 10.80
CA LYS A 139 24.62 -41.31 11.18
C LYS A 139 25.88 -40.54 10.77
N THR A 140 25.77 -39.54 9.89
CA THR A 140 26.89 -38.74 9.36
C THR A 140 26.52 -37.25 9.35
N SER A 141 26.30 -36.66 10.54
CA SER A 141 26.06 -35.22 10.67
C SER A 141 27.37 -34.46 10.87
N VAL A 142 27.47 -33.29 10.24
CA VAL A 142 28.61 -32.37 10.37
C VAL A 142 28.11 -31.02 10.87
N GLU A 143 28.93 -30.37 11.68
CA GLU A 143 28.68 -29.02 12.17
C GLU A 143 28.90 -27.99 11.05
N TYR A 144 27.93 -27.10 10.86
CA TYR A 144 28.01 -26.00 9.91
C TYR A 144 27.59 -24.69 10.58
N HIS A 145 28.32 -23.61 10.29
CA HIS A 145 28.06 -22.28 10.84
C HIS A 145 27.44 -21.38 9.75
N PRO A 146 26.11 -21.19 9.76
CA PRO A 146 25.43 -20.38 8.76
C PRO A 146 25.84 -18.91 8.87
N PHE A 147 25.73 -18.18 7.76
CA PHE A 147 25.97 -16.75 7.75
C PHE A 147 24.74 -15.98 8.24
N CYS A 148 24.96 -15.02 9.14
CA CYS A 148 23.94 -14.03 9.49
C CYS A 148 23.90 -12.93 8.44
N LYS A 149 22.71 -12.61 7.93
CA LYS A 149 22.50 -11.48 7.02
C LYS A 149 22.44 -10.17 7.81
N VAL A 150 23.28 -9.19 7.45
CA VAL A 150 23.37 -7.89 8.14
C VAL A 150 23.19 -6.74 7.14
N MET A 151 22.17 -5.92 7.36
CA MET A 151 21.78 -4.83 6.47
C MET A 151 22.22 -3.48 7.05
N LEU A 152 23.14 -2.78 6.40
CA LEU A 152 23.57 -1.44 6.82
C LEU A 152 22.72 -0.37 6.14
N LEU A 153 21.88 0.33 6.91
CA LEU A 153 20.90 1.29 6.39
C LEU A 153 21.14 2.70 6.95
N GLY A 154 20.55 3.71 6.30
CA GLY A 154 20.61 5.11 6.70
C GLY A 154 21.10 6.06 5.61
N ASN A 155 21.05 7.36 5.90
CA ASN A 155 21.36 8.44 4.95
C ASN A 155 22.79 8.39 4.38
N HIS A 156 23.04 9.13 3.30
CA HIS A 156 24.39 9.32 2.79
C HIS A 156 25.32 9.93 3.86
N SER A 157 26.55 9.43 3.94
CA SER A 157 27.55 9.76 4.98
C SER A 157 27.11 9.52 6.44
N SER A 158 26.12 8.64 6.70
CA SER A 158 25.71 8.34 8.08
C SER A 158 26.72 7.52 8.88
N GLY A 159 27.75 6.96 8.24
CA GLY A 159 28.82 6.20 8.89
C GLY A 159 28.85 4.70 8.60
N LYS A 160 27.94 4.17 7.76
CA LYS A 160 27.86 2.74 7.40
C LYS A 160 29.22 2.13 7.01
N THR A 161 29.84 2.69 5.98
CA THR A 161 31.11 2.20 5.45
C THR A 161 32.27 2.39 6.44
N THR A 162 32.26 3.50 7.20
CA THR A 162 33.25 3.78 8.25
C THR A 162 33.17 2.75 9.37
N PHE A 163 31.96 2.38 9.79
CA PHE A 163 31.74 1.31 10.76
C PHE A 163 32.29 -0.02 10.21
N LEU A 164 31.92 -0.39 8.98
CA LEU A 164 32.32 -1.67 8.41
C LEU A 164 33.85 -1.79 8.27
N SER A 165 34.54 -0.72 7.89
CA SER A 165 36.01 -0.72 7.81
C SER A 165 36.71 -0.82 9.17
N GLN A 166 36.02 -0.47 10.26
CA GLN A 166 36.53 -0.61 11.62
C GLN A 166 36.14 -1.95 12.26
N TYR A 167 34.96 -2.47 11.90
CA TYR A 167 34.44 -3.73 12.41
C TYR A 167 35.23 -4.93 11.89
N ASP A 168 35.58 -4.93 10.59
CA ASP A 168 36.33 -6.00 9.93
C ASP A 168 37.51 -5.44 9.12
N THR A 169 38.73 -5.77 9.53
CA THR A 169 39.97 -5.31 8.89
C THR A 169 40.17 -5.85 7.48
N ASN A 170 39.48 -6.93 7.09
CA ASN A 170 39.53 -7.49 5.75
C ASN A 170 38.64 -6.70 4.76
N TYR A 171 37.78 -5.82 5.26
CA TYR A 171 36.97 -4.96 4.42
C TYR A 171 37.86 -3.92 3.72
N THR A 172 37.86 -3.94 2.38
CA THR A 172 38.59 -2.96 1.57
C THR A 172 37.65 -1.86 1.09
N TYR A 173 37.85 -0.65 1.60
CA TYR A 173 37.09 0.53 1.19
C TYR A 173 37.24 0.80 -0.32
N GLN A 174 36.11 0.82 -1.05
CA GLN A 174 36.07 1.26 -2.44
C GLN A 174 35.59 2.71 -2.51
N LYS A 175 36.45 3.60 -3.03
CA LYS A 175 36.28 5.07 -3.00
C LYS A 175 35.00 5.63 -3.63
N ASN A 176 34.24 4.83 -4.38
CA ASN A 176 32.96 5.20 -4.98
C ASN A 176 31.81 4.48 -4.27
N THR A 177 31.46 4.93 -3.06
CA THR A 177 30.43 4.34 -2.18
C THR A 177 28.98 4.67 -2.59
N HIS A 178 28.72 4.88 -3.88
CA HIS A 178 27.35 5.06 -4.38
C HIS A 178 26.63 3.73 -4.68
N VAL A 179 27.24 2.59 -4.35
CA VAL A 179 26.86 1.26 -4.85
C VAL A 179 26.70 0.29 -3.68
N LEU A 180 25.80 -0.69 -3.80
CA LEU A 180 25.67 -1.79 -2.85
C LEU A 180 26.98 -2.60 -2.84
N SER A 181 27.61 -2.67 -1.66
CA SER A 181 28.75 -3.55 -1.40
C SER A 181 28.28 -4.73 -0.56
N ILE A 182 28.67 -5.93 -0.95
CA ILE A 182 28.40 -7.16 -0.20
C ILE A 182 29.75 -7.66 0.33
N HIS A 183 29.90 -7.70 1.65
CA HIS A 183 31.13 -8.12 2.33
C HIS A 183 30.85 -9.35 3.20
N ARG A 184 31.63 -10.41 3.01
CA ARG A 184 31.57 -11.60 3.87
C ARG A 184 32.60 -11.48 4.98
N SER A 185 32.15 -11.59 6.22
CA SER A 185 32.98 -11.69 7.42
C SER A 185 32.86 -13.07 8.01
N ASN A 186 33.97 -13.63 8.50
CA ASN A 186 34.01 -14.94 9.16
C ASN A 186 34.22 -14.83 10.67
N ASN A 187 34.13 -13.62 11.23
CA ASN A 187 34.40 -13.40 12.65
C ASN A 187 33.44 -12.35 13.27
N PRO A 188 32.22 -12.76 13.68
CA PRO A 188 31.53 -14.02 13.34
C PRO A 188 30.99 -14.06 11.90
N ASN A 189 30.48 -15.22 11.48
CA ASN A 189 29.97 -15.45 10.11
C ASN A 189 28.79 -14.51 9.79
N ALA A 190 29.05 -13.50 8.97
CA ALA A 190 28.05 -12.54 8.52
C ALA A 190 28.26 -12.10 7.08
N ILE A 191 27.16 -11.77 6.41
CA ILE A 191 27.15 -11.09 5.11
C ILE A 191 26.61 -9.69 5.32
N PHE A 192 27.50 -8.71 5.23
CA PHE A 192 27.17 -7.30 5.33
C PHE A 192 26.76 -6.74 3.98
N TYR A 193 25.59 -6.13 3.93
CA TYR A 193 25.07 -5.39 2.78
C TYR A 193 25.18 -3.89 3.08
N ASP A 194 26.23 -3.25 2.56
CA ASP A 194 26.42 -1.79 2.64
C ASP A 194 25.73 -1.12 1.45
N PHE A 195 24.52 -0.62 1.70
CA PHE A 195 23.78 0.18 0.74
C PHE A 195 24.37 1.60 0.69
N GLY A 196 25.48 1.74 -0.03
CA GLY A 196 26.16 3.01 -0.27
C GLY A 196 25.19 4.15 -0.58
N GLY A 197 25.39 5.31 0.07
CA GLY A 197 24.36 6.34 0.31
C GLY A 197 23.33 6.53 -0.81
N GLN A 198 22.06 6.35 -0.44
CA GLN A 198 21.02 5.79 -1.30
C GLN A 198 20.20 6.84 -2.04
N ASP A 199 20.41 6.95 -3.36
CA ASP A 199 19.49 7.69 -4.25
C ASP A 199 19.35 7.14 -5.68
N TYR A 200 20.04 6.05 -6.00
CA TYR A 200 20.19 5.64 -7.41
C TYR A 200 19.72 4.22 -7.76
N TYR A 201 19.26 3.40 -6.81
CA TYR A 201 19.09 1.96 -7.09
C TYR A 201 17.93 1.27 -6.35
N HIS A 202 16.76 1.89 -6.34
CA HIS A 202 15.59 1.39 -5.61
C HIS A 202 15.04 0.02 -6.08
N GLY A 203 15.43 -0.48 -7.26
CA GLY A 203 15.02 -1.81 -7.74
C GLY A 203 15.92 -2.94 -7.24
N ILE A 204 17.25 -2.81 -7.44
CA ILE A 204 18.22 -3.88 -7.10
C ILE A 204 18.21 -4.18 -5.61
N TYR A 205 18.03 -3.16 -4.78
CA TYR A 205 18.09 -3.32 -3.33
C TYR A 205 16.92 -4.13 -2.78
N GLN A 206 15.74 -4.06 -3.42
CA GLN A 206 14.58 -4.87 -3.03
C GLN A 206 14.89 -6.36 -3.08
N ALA A 207 15.63 -6.83 -4.08
CA ALA A 207 16.03 -8.23 -4.21
C ALA A 207 16.90 -8.74 -3.03
N PHE A 208 17.49 -7.84 -2.26
CA PHE A 208 18.30 -8.19 -1.10
C PHE A 208 17.57 -8.01 0.23
N PHE A 209 16.37 -7.42 0.27
CA PHE A 209 15.57 -7.45 1.49
C PHE A 209 14.93 -8.83 1.64
N THR A 210 15.31 -9.57 2.69
CA THR A 210 14.72 -10.87 3.02
C THR A 210 14.42 -10.95 4.51
N ILE A 211 13.57 -11.90 4.89
CA ILE A 211 13.26 -12.23 6.29
C ILE A 211 14.52 -12.59 7.10
N GLN A 212 14.45 -12.38 8.43
CA GLN A 212 15.50 -12.69 9.42
C GLN A 212 16.85 -11.96 9.22
N SER A 213 16.82 -10.74 8.67
CA SER A 213 18.00 -9.89 8.55
C SER A 213 18.22 -9.06 9.82
N LEU A 214 19.46 -8.95 10.30
CA LEU A 214 19.84 -7.96 11.31
C LEU A 214 20.00 -6.58 10.66
N TYR A 215 19.25 -5.58 11.10
CA TYR A 215 19.30 -4.22 10.58
C TYR A 215 20.16 -3.32 11.46
N LEU A 216 21.18 -2.70 10.89
CA LEU A 216 21.97 -1.65 11.54
C LEU A 216 21.60 -0.30 10.91
N LEU A 217 20.82 0.50 11.63
CA LEU A 217 20.33 1.79 11.15
C LEU A 217 21.26 2.92 11.62
N PHE A 218 22.08 3.43 10.71
CA PHE A 218 22.98 4.55 10.97
C PHE A 218 22.28 5.87 10.72
N TRP A 219 22.25 6.74 11.73
CA TRP A 219 21.64 8.06 11.59
C TRP A 219 22.46 9.16 12.26
N ASP A 220 22.29 10.37 11.75
CA ASP A 220 22.95 11.60 12.19
C ASP A 220 21.86 12.63 12.48
N ALA A 221 21.90 13.21 13.69
CA ALA A 221 20.93 14.20 14.15
C ALA A 221 20.83 15.44 13.24
N LYS A 222 21.91 15.84 12.56
CA LYS A 222 21.88 16.97 11.61
C LYS A 222 21.04 16.67 10.36
N LYS A 223 20.93 15.39 9.99
CA LYS A 223 20.24 14.90 8.81
C LYS A 223 18.92 14.20 9.14
N ASP A 224 18.44 14.29 10.38
CA ASP A 224 17.19 13.66 10.82
C ASP A 224 15.94 14.43 10.36
N ARG A 225 15.82 14.60 9.05
CA ARG A 225 14.66 15.23 8.39
C ARG A 225 14.62 14.74 6.95
N ASN A 226 13.44 14.84 6.34
CA ASN A 226 13.28 14.53 4.92
C ASN A 226 13.69 15.75 4.09
N PHE A 227 14.69 15.64 3.23
CA PHE A 227 15.12 16.73 2.34
C PHE A 227 16.04 16.27 1.21
N VAL A 228 16.10 17.07 0.15
CA VAL A 228 17.05 16.91 -0.95
C VAL A 228 18.33 17.69 -0.65
N SER A 229 19.49 17.05 -0.77
CA SER A 229 20.82 17.68 -0.78
C SER A 229 21.51 17.51 -2.13
N ILE A 230 22.61 18.23 -2.36
CA ILE A 230 23.48 18.03 -3.54
C ILE A 230 24.83 17.54 -3.04
N ASP A 231 25.25 16.38 -3.53
CA ASP A 231 26.57 15.82 -3.24
C ASP A 231 27.28 15.39 -4.54
N GLY A 232 28.54 15.81 -4.71
CA GLY A 232 29.32 15.55 -5.93
C GLY A 232 28.65 15.98 -7.24
N GLY A 233 27.75 16.98 -7.21
CA GLY A 233 26.95 17.42 -8.37
C GLY A 233 25.74 16.54 -8.70
N SER A 234 25.35 15.65 -7.80
CA SER A 234 24.20 14.75 -7.91
C SER A 234 23.23 15.02 -6.75
N GLN A 235 21.92 15.05 -7.01
CA GLN A 235 20.93 15.27 -5.95
C GLN A 235 20.74 13.99 -5.13
N THR A 236 20.67 14.13 -3.80
CA THR A 236 20.52 13.04 -2.84
C THR A 236 19.36 13.28 -1.86
N LEU A 237 18.58 12.26 -1.54
CA LEU A 237 17.49 12.26 -0.57
C LEU A 237 18.03 11.82 0.78
N ASN A 238 17.73 12.62 1.80
CA ASN A 238 17.94 12.26 3.18
C ASN A 238 16.57 12.08 3.81
N PHE A 239 16.48 11.10 4.70
CA PHE A 239 15.26 10.76 5.40
C PHE A 239 15.49 10.74 6.90
N ASN A 240 14.47 11.07 7.67
CA ASN A 240 14.51 10.94 9.12
C ASN A 240 14.51 9.47 9.56
N CYS A 241 14.86 9.21 10.83
CA CYS A 241 14.89 7.88 11.41
C CYS A 241 13.53 7.14 11.32
N PRO A 242 12.36 7.77 11.62
CA PRO A 242 11.06 7.12 11.47
C PRO A 242 10.78 6.60 10.06
N TYR A 243 11.24 7.31 9.02
CA TYR A 243 11.12 6.84 7.64
C TYR A 243 11.88 5.53 7.43
N TRP A 244 13.13 5.45 7.91
CA TRP A 244 13.94 4.23 7.78
C TRP A 244 13.35 3.05 8.53
N LEU A 245 12.82 3.28 9.74
CA LEU A 245 12.09 2.24 10.49
C LEU A 245 10.84 1.79 9.73
N GLY A 246 10.11 2.72 9.11
CA GLY A 246 9.01 2.42 8.20
C GLY A 246 9.43 1.55 7.02
N GLN A 247 10.56 1.85 6.37
CA GLN A 247 11.11 1.03 5.28
C GLN A 247 11.50 -0.39 5.73
N ILE A 248 12.12 -0.52 6.91
CA ILE A 248 12.51 -1.83 7.47
C ILE A 248 11.26 -2.65 7.76
N ALA A 249 10.27 -2.05 8.44
CA ALA A 249 8.99 -2.70 8.72
C ALA A 249 8.28 -3.09 7.42
N TYR A 250 8.23 -2.20 6.42
CA TYR A 250 7.64 -2.49 5.13
C TYR A 250 8.37 -3.60 4.38
N ALA A 251 9.69 -3.61 4.35
CA ALA A 251 10.45 -4.65 3.66
C ALA A 251 10.28 -6.01 4.34
N SER A 252 10.31 -6.04 5.68
CA SER A 252 10.04 -7.23 6.48
C SER A 252 8.61 -7.73 6.24
N ASN A 253 7.63 -6.82 6.27
CA ASN A 253 6.22 -7.11 6.01
C ASN A 253 5.91 -7.42 4.55
N ARG A 254 6.71 -6.95 3.59
CA ARG A 254 6.57 -7.24 2.17
C ARG A 254 6.89 -8.71 1.89
N CYS A 255 7.95 -9.22 2.50
CA CYS A 255 8.19 -10.66 2.55
C CYS A 255 7.06 -11.42 3.25
N MET A 256 6.21 -10.71 4.01
CA MET A 256 5.00 -11.21 4.65
C MET A 256 3.69 -10.96 3.87
N SER A 257 3.69 -10.45 2.64
CA SER A 257 2.44 -9.91 2.04
C SER A 257 2.06 -10.49 0.68
N VAL A 258 2.68 -11.55 0.20
CA VAL A 258 2.15 -12.20 -1.02
C VAL A 258 0.86 -12.98 -0.72
N GLY A 259 0.58 -13.31 0.55
CA GLY A 259 -0.61 -14.05 0.98
C GLY A 259 -1.19 -13.56 2.31
N GLY A 260 -1.39 -12.25 2.45
CA GLY A 260 -1.99 -11.53 3.59
C GLY A 260 -2.66 -12.38 4.66
N ASN A 261 -2.28 -12.10 5.90
CA ASN A 261 -2.68 -12.85 7.09
C ASN A 261 -4.17 -13.26 7.07
N PRO A 262 -4.51 -14.55 7.29
CA PRO A 262 -5.91 -15.01 7.33
C PRO A 262 -6.76 -14.28 8.36
N ASP A 263 -6.12 -13.73 9.39
CA ASP A 263 -6.73 -13.08 10.55
C ASP A 263 -6.96 -11.56 10.39
N GLY A 264 -6.52 -10.97 9.27
CA GLY A 264 -6.63 -9.53 9.01
C GLY A 264 -5.88 -8.65 10.00
N LYS A 265 -5.00 -9.23 10.82
CA LYS A 265 -4.13 -8.50 11.73
C LYS A 265 -2.71 -8.64 11.21
N ASP A 266 -2.21 -7.60 10.55
CA ASP A 266 -0.78 -7.41 10.38
C ASP A 266 -0.17 -7.08 11.76
N THR A 267 -0.16 -8.04 12.70
CA THR A 267 0.77 -7.97 13.82
C THR A 267 2.14 -8.25 13.22
N PRO A 268 3.06 -7.26 13.13
CA PRO A 268 4.40 -7.52 12.66
C PRO A 268 4.99 -8.61 13.55
N GLN A 269 5.20 -9.80 12.97
CA GLN A 269 5.97 -10.82 13.65
C GLN A 269 7.41 -10.31 13.66
N THR A 270 7.78 -9.81 14.83
CA THR A 270 9.14 -9.51 15.28
C THR A 270 9.92 -8.55 14.39
N THR A 271 9.72 -7.27 14.66
CA THR A 271 10.68 -6.22 14.31
C THR A 271 11.92 -6.23 15.21
N ASP A 272 12.10 -7.20 16.13
CA ASP A 272 13.17 -7.29 17.16
C ASP A 272 14.59 -7.55 16.60
N ASP A 273 14.91 -6.93 15.47
CA ASP A 273 16.09 -7.18 14.65
C ASP A 273 16.83 -5.89 14.27
N THR A 274 16.51 -4.75 14.89
CA THR A 274 17.11 -3.44 14.53
C THR A 274 17.97 -2.87 15.65
N ILE A 275 19.23 -2.55 15.36
CA ILE A 275 20.10 -1.73 16.21
C ILE A 275 20.22 -0.34 15.58
N ILE A 276 19.83 0.70 16.34
CA ILE A 276 19.92 2.09 15.90
C ILE A 276 21.25 2.67 16.37
N ILE A 277 22.03 3.21 15.43
CA ILE A 277 23.37 3.73 15.68
C ILE A 277 23.38 5.23 15.37
N GLN A 278 23.30 6.05 16.42
CA GLN A 278 23.48 7.50 16.31
C GLN A 278 24.98 7.79 16.22
N THR A 279 25.44 8.31 15.08
CA THR A 279 26.87 8.56 14.84
C THR A 279 27.29 10.00 15.22
N HIS A 280 28.58 10.32 15.01
CA HIS A 280 29.14 11.66 15.20
C HIS A 280 29.08 12.17 16.65
N ALA A 281 29.20 11.27 17.64
CA ALA A 281 29.20 11.66 19.04
C ALA A 281 30.37 12.58 19.47
N ASP A 282 31.41 12.72 18.65
CA ASP A 282 32.55 13.60 18.88
C ASP A 282 32.34 15.04 18.36
N GLU A 283 31.26 15.33 17.65
CA GLU A 283 31.00 16.67 17.12
C GLU A 283 30.56 17.67 18.20
N THR A 284 31.23 18.81 18.25
CA THR A 284 30.93 19.89 19.20
C THR A 284 29.47 20.36 19.10
N GLY A 285 28.71 20.23 20.18
CA GLY A 285 27.30 20.65 20.26
C GLY A 285 26.30 19.56 19.88
N ALA A 286 26.74 18.38 19.44
CA ALA A 286 25.88 17.22 19.29
C ALA A 286 25.37 16.74 20.67
N LYS A 287 24.08 16.42 20.76
CA LYS A 287 23.48 15.80 21.94
C LYS A 287 22.93 14.44 21.55
N GLN A 288 23.07 13.47 22.44
CA GLN A 288 22.33 12.21 22.31
C GLN A 288 20.84 12.52 22.21
N GLN A 289 20.20 11.97 21.19
CA GLN A 289 18.76 12.04 21.02
C GLN A 289 18.22 10.64 21.30
N THR A 290 17.62 10.47 22.48
CA THR A 290 16.94 9.22 22.84
C THR A 290 15.54 9.24 22.27
N LEU A 291 15.15 8.19 21.54
CA LEU A 291 13.86 8.15 20.84
C LEU A 291 12.67 7.87 21.76
N GLY A 292 12.91 7.44 23.00
CA GLY A 292 11.83 7.11 23.94
C GLY A 292 10.84 6.11 23.32
N CYS A 293 9.53 6.28 23.57
CA CYS A 293 8.49 5.40 23.04
C CYS A 293 8.30 5.43 21.50
N ALA A 294 9.02 6.29 20.76
CA ALA A 294 8.86 6.43 19.30
C ALA A 294 9.54 5.31 18.49
N ALA A 295 10.46 4.54 19.10
CA ALA A 295 11.13 3.40 18.49
C ALA A 295 10.18 2.22 18.16
N GLY A 296 8.97 2.20 18.73
CA GLY A 296 8.00 1.11 18.56
C GLY A 296 8.48 -0.21 19.18
N ASN A 297 7.66 -1.26 19.09
CA ASN A 297 8.13 -2.63 19.29
C ASN A 297 9.04 -2.95 18.10
N GLY A 298 10.31 -3.34 18.32
CA GLY A 298 11.23 -3.66 17.23
C GLY A 298 12.62 -3.01 17.20
N VAL A 299 13.04 -2.36 18.27
CA VAL A 299 14.43 -1.87 18.37
C VAL A 299 15.11 -2.64 19.48
N LEU A 300 16.14 -3.39 19.11
CA LEU A 300 16.98 -4.14 20.05
C LEU A 300 17.71 -3.18 20.98
N GLU A 301 18.31 -2.14 20.40
CA GLU A 301 19.16 -1.22 21.14
C GLU A 301 19.39 0.09 20.37
N GLU A 302 19.57 1.17 21.12
CA GLU A 302 20.01 2.48 20.63
C GLU A 302 21.42 2.79 21.15
N ILE A 303 22.38 3.00 20.25
CA ILE A 303 23.78 3.23 20.59
C ILE A 303 24.21 4.60 20.04
N TYR A 304 24.77 5.45 20.90
CA TYR A 304 25.37 6.73 20.51
C TYR A 304 26.90 6.63 20.50
N VAL A 305 27.49 6.85 19.32
CA VAL A 305 28.90 6.51 19.08
C VAL A 305 29.60 7.53 18.20
N SER A 306 30.90 7.71 18.45
CA SER A 306 31.83 8.31 17.49
C SER A 306 32.54 7.17 16.78
N LEU A 307 32.32 7.02 15.47
CA LEU A 307 33.02 5.99 14.71
C LEU A 307 34.52 6.32 14.61
N GLU A 308 34.94 7.58 14.55
CA GLU A 308 36.36 7.96 14.53
C GLU A 308 36.76 8.73 15.81
N PRO A 309 36.81 8.06 16.97
CA PRO A 309 36.99 8.72 18.26
C PRO A 309 38.35 9.41 18.37
N LYS A 310 38.34 10.73 18.62
CA LYS A 310 39.54 11.53 18.88
C LYS A 310 39.99 11.50 20.35
N ALA A 311 39.12 11.03 21.25
CA ALA A 311 39.35 10.97 22.70
C ALA A 311 39.11 9.54 23.23
N ASN A 312 39.88 9.14 24.25
CA ASN A 312 39.85 7.78 24.81
C ASN A 312 38.46 7.37 25.34
N SER A 313 37.67 8.31 25.87
CA SER A 313 36.32 8.00 26.38
C SER A 313 35.34 7.57 25.27
N ALA A 314 35.51 8.07 24.05
CA ALA A 314 34.67 7.73 22.90
C ALA A 314 35.03 6.37 22.26
N VAL A 315 36.23 5.84 22.56
CA VAL A 315 36.67 4.51 22.10
C VAL A 315 35.85 3.40 22.74
N HIS A 316 35.44 3.57 24.00
CA HIS A 316 34.65 2.56 24.71
C HIS A 316 33.29 2.30 24.06
N ALA A 317 32.61 3.35 23.57
CA ALA A 317 31.32 3.22 22.89
C ALA A 317 31.45 2.50 21.54
N LEU A 318 32.53 2.76 20.79
CA LEU A 318 32.82 2.04 19.55
C LEU A 318 33.14 0.56 19.79
N ASN A 319 33.94 0.27 20.81
CA ASN A 319 34.23 -1.11 21.20
C ASN A 319 32.95 -1.83 21.64
N TYR A 320 32.09 -1.17 22.41
CA TYR A 320 30.80 -1.72 22.80
C TYR A 320 29.92 -2.03 21.58
N LEU A 321 29.79 -1.10 20.63
CA LEU A 321 29.05 -1.32 19.39
C LEU A 321 29.58 -2.55 18.63
N ASN A 322 30.90 -2.65 18.47
CA ASN A 322 31.52 -3.78 17.77
C ASN A 322 31.24 -5.11 18.48
N GLU A 323 31.45 -5.19 19.79
CA GLU A 323 31.19 -6.40 20.57
C GLU A 323 29.71 -6.76 20.59
N ARG A 324 28.81 -5.77 20.67
CA ARG A 324 27.37 -5.99 20.63
C ARG A 324 26.91 -6.55 19.29
N VAL A 325 27.40 -5.98 18.19
CA VAL A 325 27.12 -6.52 16.84
C VAL A 325 27.69 -7.94 16.71
N ARG A 326 28.91 -8.21 17.21
CA ARG A 326 29.50 -9.57 17.23
C ARG A 326 28.62 -10.54 18.02
N GLU A 327 28.15 -10.15 19.20
CA GLU A 327 27.30 -10.97 20.06
C GLU A 327 25.98 -11.33 19.36
N VAL A 328 25.28 -10.33 18.80
CA VAL A 328 24.00 -10.54 18.13
C VAL A 328 24.19 -11.40 16.88
N VAL A 329 25.21 -11.13 16.07
CA VAL A 329 25.53 -11.96 14.89
C VAL A 329 25.85 -13.40 15.31
N ALA A 330 26.67 -13.60 16.35
CA ALA A 330 27.02 -14.94 16.85
C ALA A 330 25.77 -15.70 17.35
N SER A 331 24.84 -15.01 18.02
CA SER A 331 23.59 -15.61 18.49
C SER A 331 22.68 -16.08 17.35
N ARG A 332 22.79 -15.48 16.17
CA ARG A 332 22.02 -15.78 14.95
C ARG A 332 22.73 -16.72 13.98
N SER A 333 24.04 -16.91 14.15
CA SER A 333 24.88 -17.82 13.35
C SER A 333 25.25 -19.09 14.14
N LYS A 334 24.34 -19.53 15.03
CA LYS A 334 24.52 -20.78 15.79
C LYS A 334 24.77 -21.95 14.84
N SER A 335 25.69 -22.82 15.25
CA SER A 335 26.00 -24.05 14.54
C SER A 335 24.75 -24.91 14.35
N ILE A 336 24.54 -25.40 13.14
CA ILE A 336 23.50 -26.37 12.82
C ILE A 336 24.14 -27.68 12.37
N GLN A 337 23.40 -28.78 12.53
CA GLN A 337 23.82 -30.09 12.04
C GLN A 337 23.31 -30.27 10.61
N ILE A 338 24.22 -30.52 9.68
CA ILE A 338 23.91 -30.80 8.27
C ILE A 338 24.39 -32.19 7.88
N THR A 339 23.92 -32.71 6.74
CA THR A 339 24.38 -33.99 6.21
C THR A 339 25.73 -33.85 5.48
N GLU A 340 26.47 -34.96 5.29
CA GLU A 340 27.66 -34.97 4.41
C GLU A 340 27.33 -34.54 2.97
N LYS A 341 26.10 -34.81 2.52
CA LYS A 341 25.60 -34.34 1.23
C LYS A 341 25.50 -32.81 1.19
N ASP A 342 24.87 -32.20 2.19
CA ASP A 342 24.80 -30.74 2.31
C ASP A 342 26.19 -30.10 2.35
N LYS A 343 27.11 -30.69 3.13
CA LYS A 343 28.49 -30.22 3.24
C LYS A 343 29.18 -30.23 1.88
N GLY A 344 29.06 -31.34 1.13
CA GLY A 344 29.62 -31.44 -0.21
C GLY A 344 29.08 -30.39 -1.18
N LEU A 345 27.78 -30.03 -1.06
CA LEU A 345 27.21 -28.93 -1.82
C LEU A 345 27.85 -27.60 -1.41
N TYR A 346 27.84 -27.27 -0.12
CA TYR A 346 28.31 -25.98 0.39
C TYR A 346 29.81 -25.75 0.15
N GLU A 347 30.63 -26.80 0.17
CA GLU A 347 32.06 -26.73 -0.16
C GLU A 347 32.32 -26.55 -1.67
N ALA A 348 31.44 -27.07 -2.53
CA ALA A 348 31.57 -26.96 -3.98
C ALA A 348 31.14 -25.58 -4.50
N LEU A 349 30.08 -24.97 -3.94
CA LEU A 349 29.51 -23.73 -4.44
C LEU A 349 30.53 -22.58 -4.62
N PRO A 350 31.47 -22.31 -3.68
CA PRO A 350 32.47 -21.26 -3.87
C PRO A 350 33.42 -21.49 -5.05
N SER A 351 33.78 -22.75 -5.34
CA SER A 351 34.64 -23.08 -6.48
C SER A 351 33.90 -22.81 -7.79
N ILE A 352 32.67 -23.32 -7.91
CA ILE A 352 31.80 -23.14 -9.09
C ILE A 352 31.50 -21.64 -9.29
N ALA A 353 31.31 -20.89 -8.20
CA ALA A 353 31.12 -19.45 -8.22
C ALA A 353 32.38 -18.69 -8.71
N GLY A 354 33.57 -19.20 -8.40
CA GLY A 354 34.85 -18.66 -8.88
C GLY A 354 34.98 -18.74 -10.40
N ASP A 355 34.55 -19.87 -10.97
CA ASP A 355 34.59 -20.12 -12.41
C ASP A 355 33.52 -19.32 -13.17
N ASN A 356 32.29 -19.25 -12.63
CA ASN A 356 31.16 -18.57 -13.27
C ASN A 356 31.07 -17.05 -12.97
N LYS A 357 31.84 -16.56 -12.00
CA LYS A 357 31.90 -15.14 -11.57
C LYS A 357 30.52 -14.54 -11.33
N HIS A 358 30.01 -13.72 -12.25
CA HIS A 358 28.74 -13.00 -12.12
C HIS A 358 27.58 -13.66 -12.88
N SER A 359 27.86 -14.71 -13.66
CA SER A 359 26.89 -15.34 -14.55
C SER A 359 25.97 -16.30 -13.78
N PRO A 360 24.69 -16.40 -14.15
CA PRO A 360 23.81 -17.41 -13.59
C PRO A 360 24.21 -18.81 -14.07
N VAL A 361 24.02 -19.79 -13.19
CA VAL A 361 24.20 -21.23 -13.49
C VAL A 361 22.83 -21.88 -13.52
N SER A 362 22.55 -22.70 -14.54
CA SER A 362 21.30 -23.47 -14.57
C SER A 362 21.35 -24.61 -13.55
N LEU A 363 20.21 -24.98 -12.98
CA LEU A 363 20.15 -26.07 -12.00
C LEU A 363 20.56 -27.42 -12.59
N GLU A 364 20.34 -27.64 -13.88
CA GLU A 364 20.77 -28.85 -14.59
C GLU A 364 22.29 -28.90 -14.73
N ALA A 365 22.92 -27.78 -15.08
CA ALA A 365 24.38 -27.68 -15.18
C ALA A 365 25.02 -27.88 -13.79
N LEU A 366 24.46 -27.23 -12.77
CA LEU A 366 24.91 -27.38 -11.38
C LEU A 366 24.77 -28.83 -10.91
N ALA A 367 23.62 -29.46 -11.14
CA ALA A 367 23.41 -30.86 -10.80
C ALA A 367 24.39 -31.78 -11.54
N ALA A 368 24.60 -31.58 -12.84
CA ALA A 368 25.54 -32.38 -13.63
C ALA A 368 26.97 -32.28 -13.08
N GLU A 369 27.42 -31.08 -12.71
CA GLU A 369 28.74 -30.85 -12.14
C GLU A 369 28.90 -31.52 -10.77
N LEU A 370 27.93 -31.32 -9.87
CA LEU A 370 27.95 -31.88 -8.53
C LEU A 370 27.82 -33.41 -8.49
N ASN A 371 27.19 -34.00 -9.51
CA ASN A 371 26.96 -35.44 -9.63
C ASN A 371 28.09 -36.18 -10.34
N MET A 372 29.12 -35.50 -10.85
CA MET A 372 30.26 -36.16 -11.50
C MET A 372 30.95 -37.13 -10.53
N GLY A 373 30.86 -38.43 -10.83
CA GLY A 373 31.49 -39.49 -10.04
C GLY A 373 30.75 -39.85 -8.74
N ARG A 374 29.50 -39.40 -8.54
CA ARG A 374 28.63 -39.82 -7.43
C ARG A 374 27.88 -41.12 -7.74
N ASP A 375 27.50 -41.82 -6.68
CA ASP A 375 26.62 -42.99 -6.75
C ASP A 375 25.20 -42.58 -7.19
N GLU A 376 24.52 -43.43 -7.96
CA GLU A 376 23.16 -43.18 -8.46
C GLU A 376 22.14 -42.96 -7.34
N ASN A 377 22.37 -43.51 -6.15
CA ASN A 377 21.48 -43.37 -5.00
C ASN A 377 21.76 -42.10 -4.17
N ASP A 378 22.81 -41.33 -4.47
CA ASP A 378 23.18 -40.10 -3.75
C ASP A 378 23.36 -38.88 -4.67
N LEU A 379 22.61 -38.86 -5.78
CA LEU A 379 22.61 -37.74 -6.70
C LEU A 379 21.90 -36.52 -6.11
N TYR A 380 22.37 -35.32 -6.46
CA TYR A 380 21.62 -34.08 -6.30
C TYR A 380 20.54 -34.00 -7.36
N THR A 381 19.29 -34.09 -6.93
CA THR A 381 18.12 -33.85 -7.78
C THR A 381 17.87 -32.34 -7.88
N ILE A 382 17.14 -31.92 -8.91
CA ILE A 382 16.75 -30.51 -9.07
C ILE A 382 15.90 -30.06 -7.87
N GLU A 383 14.93 -30.86 -7.42
CA GLU A 383 14.08 -30.53 -6.27
C GLU A 383 14.89 -30.32 -4.97
N TYR A 384 15.93 -31.16 -4.76
CA TYR A 384 16.85 -30.99 -3.64
C TYR A 384 17.61 -29.66 -3.73
N LEU A 385 18.18 -29.37 -4.91
CA LEU A 385 18.91 -28.12 -5.14
C LEU A 385 18.00 -26.90 -4.98
N GLN A 386 16.76 -26.93 -5.48
CA GLN A 386 15.80 -25.85 -5.31
C GLN A 386 15.54 -25.55 -3.83
N THR A 387 15.39 -26.60 -3.02
CA THR A 387 15.14 -26.47 -1.57
C THR A 387 16.37 -25.88 -0.85
N GLU A 388 17.57 -26.43 -1.09
CA GLU A 388 18.79 -25.96 -0.42
C GLU A 388 19.21 -24.56 -0.87
N LEU A 389 19.10 -24.27 -2.17
CA LEU A 389 19.42 -22.95 -2.71
C LEU A 389 18.42 -21.88 -2.23
N ASN A 390 17.16 -22.25 -1.98
CA ASN A 390 16.20 -21.35 -1.33
C ASN A 390 16.67 -20.95 0.07
N GLN A 391 17.06 -21.93 0.90
CA GLN A 391 17.58 -21.66 2.25
C GLN A 391 18.87 -20.82 2.23
N LEU A 392 19.80 -21.11 1.32
CA LEU A 392 21.02 -20.31 1.12
C LEU A 392 20.71 -18.89 0.62
N SER A 393 19.69 -18.72 -0.22
CA SER A 393 19.24 -17.42 -0.73
C SER A 393 18.63 -16.56 0.39
N LEU A 394 17.81 -17.17 1.25
CA LEU A 394 17.23 -16.51 2.44
C LEU A 394 18.31 -16.03 3.42
N ARG A 395 19.42 -16.79 3.55
CA ARG A 395 20.63 -16.39 4.31
C ARG A 395 21.49 -15.33 3.61
N GLY A 396 21.22 -15.04 2.33
CA GLY A 396 21.96 -14.09 1.51
C GLY A 396 23.26 -14.64 0.90
N GLU A 397 23.51 -15.94 1.00
CA GLU A 397 24.73 -16.55 0.47
C GLU A 397 24.73 -16.62 -1.05
N VAL A 398 23.57 -16.89 -1.64
CA VAL A 398 23.32 -16.93 -3.10
C VAL A 398 22.12 -16.06 -3.45
N LEU A 399 21.86 -15.89 -4.75
CA LEU A 399 20.63 -15.27 -5.25
C LEU A 399 19.84 -16.32 -6.04
N TYR A 400 18.67 -16.69 -5.51
CA TYR A 400 17.76 -17.68 -6.08
C TYR A 400 16.31 -17.22 -5.92
N TYR A 401 15.52 -17.37 -6.99
CA TYR A 401 14.13 -16.89 -7.07
C TYR A 401 13.18 -18.07 -7.33
N ARG A 402 12.91 -18.86 -6.28
CA ARG A 402 12.12 -20.10 -6.36
C ARG A 402 10.73 -19.91 -6.96
N GLU A 403 10.02 -18.88 -6.50
CA GLU A 403 8.63 -18.59 -6.90
C GLU A 403 8.52 -17.89 -8.26
N ASN A 404 9.63 -17.48 -8.87
CA ASN A 404 9.61 -16.85 -10.19
C ASN A 404 9.81 -17.90 -11.29
N GLU A 405 8.72 -18.29 -11.97
CA GLU A 405 8.73 -19.32 -13.02
C GLU A 405 9.77 -19.11 -14.13
N LYS A 406 10.19 -17.86 -14.38
CA LYS A 406 11.20 -17.55 -15.42
C LYS A 406 12.63 -17.61 -14.91
N LEU A 407 12.84 -17.58 -13.59
CA LEU A 407 14.16 -17.52 -12.96
C LEU A 407 14.47 -18.74 -12.10
N ASN A 408 13.46 -19.54 -11.71
CA ASN A 408 13.61 -20.63 -10.74
C ASN A 408 14.47 -21.83 -11.23
N SER A 409 14.84 -21.87 -12.50
CA SER A 409 15.80 -22.81 -13.08
C SER A 409 17.25 -22.33 -13.03
N TYR A 410 17.51 -21.12 -12.49
CA TYR A 410 18.83 -20.51 -12.45
C TYR A 410 19.18 -19.97 -11.06
N VAL A 411 20.48 -20.00 -10.75
CA VAL A 411 21.04 -19.47 -9.50
C VAL A 411 22.24 -18.58 -9.79
N TRP A 412 22.34 -17.46 -9.07
CA TRP A 412 23.53 -16.60 -9.05
C TRP A 412 24.34 -16.91 -7.79
N LEU A 413 25.41 -17.69 -7.97
CA LEU A 413 26.23 -18.19 -6.87
C LEU A 413 27.12 -17.13 -6.21
N ASN A 414 27.39 -16.02 -6.91
CA ASN A 414 28.16 -14.90 -6.37
C ASN A 414 27.39 -13.58 -6.47
N PRO A 415 26.52 -13.30 -5.49
CA PRO A 415 25.73 -12.06 -5.46
C PRO A 415 26.60 -10.80 -5.52
N ALA A 416 27.77 -10.82 -4.87
CA ALA A 416 28.68 -9.68 -4.84
C ALA A 416 29.25 -9.35 -6.24
N ALA A 417 29.71 -10.37 -6.97
CA ALA A 417 30.20 -10.21 -8.34
C ALA A 417 29.08 -9.76 -9.28
N PHE A 418 27.88 -10.31 -9.12
CA PHE A 418 26.70 -9.94 -9.92
C PHE A 418 26.33 -8.46 -9.75
N VAL A 419 26.21 -7.99 -8.50
CA VAL A 419 25.94 -6.57 -8.19
C VAL A 419 27.04 -5.69 -8.80
N GLN A 420 28.31 -6.03 -8.60
CA GLN A 420 29.42 -5.28 -9.18
C GLN A 420 29.35 -5.21 -10.71
N MET A 421 28.99 -6.30 -11.39
CA MET A 421 28.80 -6.33 -12.84
C MET A 421 27.66 -5.41 -13.27
N ILE A 422 26.49 -5.46 -12.60
CA ILE A 422 25.38 -4.56 -12.93
C ILE A 422 25.81 -3.10 -12.82
N HIS A 423 26.50 -2.71 -11.74
CA HIS A 423 26.85 -1.30 -11.55
C HIS A 423 28.00 -0.81 -12.43
N ARG A 424 29.09 -1.60 -12.55
CA ARG A 424 30.29 -1.19 -13.30
C ARG A 424 30.07 -1.25 -14.80
N GLU A 425 29.37 -2.28 -15.24
CA GLU A 425 29.15 -2.52 -16.66
C GLU A 425 27.79 -1.97 -17.05
N ILE A 426 26.67 -2.48 -16.55
CA ILE A 426 25.32 -2.16 -17.05
C ILE A 426 24.91 -0.70 -16.78
N LEU A 427 24.95 -0.26 -15.52
CA LEU A 427 24.42 1.03 -15.02
C LEU A 427 25.45 2.17 -15.00
N LYS A 428 26.54 2.04 -15.76
CA LYS A 428 27.57 3.08 -15.85
C LYS A 428 26.97 4.39 -16.39
N LYS A 429 27.01 5.48 -15.58
CA LYS A 429 26.38 6.79 -15.89
C LYS A 429 26.76 7.35 -17.27
N LYS A 430 28.00 7.18 -17.72
CA LYS A 430 28.46 7.62 -19.06
C LYS A 430 27.80 6.86 -20.22
N SER A 431 27.21 5.70 -19.97
CA SER A 431 26.59 4.82 -20.96
C SER A 431 25.06 4.87 -20.95
N VAL A 432 24.46 5.57 -19.97
CA VAL A 432 23.01 5.68 -19.80
C VAL A 432 22.62 7.13 -20.07
N ASP A 433 21.94 7.37 -21.19
CA ASP A 433 21.54 8.72 -21.60
C ASP A 433 20.27 9.14 -20.86
N LYS A 434 20.42 9.90 -19.76
CA LYS A 434 19.32 10.40 -18.94
C LYS A 434 18.31 9.31 -18.53
N GLY A 435 18.81 8.13 -18.17
CA GLY A 435 18.00 6.98 -17.75
C GLY A 435 17.45 6.12 -18.89
N LYS A 436 17.84 6.36 -20.15
CA LYS A 436 17.43 5.55 -21.30
C LYS A 436 18.62 4.89 -21.99
N ILE A 437 18.40 3.69 -22.52
CA ILE A 437 19.38 2.95 -23.34
C ILE A 437 18.67 2.19 -24.46
N ARG A 438 19.17 2.30 -25.69
CA ARG A 438 18.60 1.61 -26.86
C ARG A 438 18.67 0.08 -26.69
N LYS A 439 17.61 -0.63 -27.05
CA LYS A 439 17.51 -2.10 -26.92
C LYS A 439 18.70 -2.83 -27.55
N ASP A 440 19.05 -2.49 -28.80
CA ASP A 440 20.19 -3.10 -29.52
C ASP A 440 21.52 -2.92 -28.78
N THR A 441 21.76 -1.71 -28.24
CA THR A 441 22.98 -1.38 -27.51
C THR A 441 23.04 -2.10 -26.18
N PHE A 442 21.89 -2.19 -25.48
CA PHE A 442 21.78 -2.89 -24.20
C PHE A 442 22.02 -4.39 -24.36
N ARG A 443 21.38 -5.02 -25.37
CA ARG A 443 21.53 -6.45 -25.67
C ARG A 443 22.98 -6.80 -26.03
N LYS A 444 23.60 -6.05 -26.96
CA LYS A 444 25.03 -6.24 -27.30
C LYS A 444 25.97 -6.15 -26.09
N LYS A 445 25.64 -5.26 -25.13
CA LYS A 445 26.41 -5.09 -23.91
C LYS A 445 26.25 -6.30 -22.99
N LEU A 446 25.04 -6.81 -22.84
CA LEU A 446 24.76 -8.04 -22.08
C LEU A 446 25.41 -9.27 -22.72
N ASP A 447 25.32 -9.41 -24.05
CA ASP A 447 25.92 -10.53 -24.78
C ASP A 447 27.44 -10.58 -24.57
N LYS A 448 28.10 -9.41 -24.59
CA LYS A 448 29.54 -9.29 -24.31
C LYS A 448 29.90 -9.72 -22.88
N LEU A 449 29.02 -9.48 -21.92
CA LEU A 449 29.23 -9.88 -20.52
C LEU A 449 29.00 -11.38 -20.32
N CYS A 450 28.14 -12.00 -21.15
CA CYS A 450 27.80 -13.42 -21.07
C CYS A 450 28.64 -14.31 -22.00
N SER A 451 29.67 -13.76 -22.67
CA SER A 451 30.44 -14.44 -23.74
C SER A 451 31.34 -15.59 -23.29
N ASP A 452 31.30 -16.02 -22.02
CA ASP A 452 31.93 -17.26 -21.54
C ASP A 452 30.99 -18.46 -21.79
N GLY A 453 30.67 -18.70 -23.07
CA GLY A 453 30.38 -20.03 -23.64
C GLY A 453 29.18 -20.87 -23.17
N GLN A 454 28.42 -20.54 -22.13
CA GLN A 454 27.41 -21.47 -21.58
C GLN A 454 25.98 -20.95 -21.38
N THR A 455 25.66 -19.69 -21.68
CA THR A 455 24.26 -19.22 -21.70
C THR A 455 23.95 -18.52 -23.01
N GLY A 456 22.92 -19.00 -23.70
CA GLY A 456 22.74 -18.88 -25.15
C GLY A 456 22.78 -17.47 -25.74
N ILE A 457 23.31 -17.40 -26.96
CA ILE A 457 23.16 -16.29 -27.91
C ILE A 457 21.67 -16.23 -28.29
N GLY A 458 20.93 -15.21 -27.85
CA GLY A 458 19.53 -15.00 -28.24
C GLY A 458 18.64 -14.37 -27.16
N GLU A 459 17.35 -14.21 -27.45
CA GLU A 459 16.30 -13.50 -26.68
C GLU A 459 16.14 -13.88 -25.19
N ASN A 460 16.87 -14.88 -24.69
CA ASN A 460 16.75 -15.46 -23.34
C ASN A 460 17.95 -15.14 -22.42
N ASN A 461 18.34 -13.87 -22.32
CA ASN A 461 19.37 -13.46 -21.36
C ASN A 461 18.80 -13.41 -19.92
N MET A 462 19.21 -14.32 -19.04
CA MET A 462 18.66 -14.40 -17.67
C MET A 462 19.00 -13.18 -16.79
N THR A 463 20.11 -12.48 -17.08
CA THR A 463 20.40 -11.21 -16.40
C THR A 463 19.38 -10.14 -16.79
N LEU A 464 19.06 -10.01 -18.08
CA LEU A 464 18.00 -9.11 -18.53
C LEU A 464 16.64 -9.50 -17.92
N GLN A 465 16.34 -10.80 -17.88
CA GLN A 465 15.10 -11.29 -17.30
C GLN A 465 14.98 -10.86 -15.84
N LEU A 466 16.01 -11.07 -15.02
CA LEU A 466 16.05 -10.61 -13.62
C LEU A 466 15.85 -9.09 -13.52
N LEU A 467 16.55 -8.30 -14.35
CA LEU A 467 16.41 -6.84 -14.34
C LEU A 467 14.99 -6.36 -14.67
N LEU A 468 14.26 -7.10 -15.50
CA LEU A 468 12.88 -6.82 -15.87
C LEU A 468 11.87 -7.24 -14.80
N GLU A 469 12.04 -8.44 -14.22
CA GLU A 469 11.17 -8.96 -13.16
C GLU A 469 11.29 -8.12 -11.88
N GLU A 470 12.50 -7.70 -11.51
CA GLU A 470 12.74 -6.81 -10.36
C GLU A 470 12.49 -5.32 -10.66
N LEU A 471 11.95 -4.99 -11.85
CA LEU A 471 11.67 -3.61 -12.30
C LEU A 471 12.86 -2.64 -12.14
N ILE A 472 14.07 -3.16 -12.24
CA ILE A 472 15.30 -2.36 -12.29
C ILE A 472 15.35 -1.62 -13.63
N VAL A 473 14.87 -2.30 -14.68
CA VAL A 473 14.75 -1.82 -16.04
C VAL A 473 13.36 -2.16 -16.55
N TYR A 474 12.78 -1.32 -17.41
CA TYR A 474 11.54 -1.66 -18.11
C TYR A 474 11.60 -1.30 -19.59
N GLU A 475 10.80 -1.99 -20.39
CA GLU A 475 10.73 -1.75 -21.83
C GLU A 475 9.84 -0.56 -22.17
N ASP A 476 10.35 0.36 -22.99
CA ASP A 476 9.61 1.47 -23.61
C ASP A 476 10.00 1.59 -25.09
N LYS A 477 9.15 1.08 -25.98
CA LYS A 477 9.36 1.06 -27.45
C LYS A 477 10.72 0.43 -27.80
N GLU A 478 11.62 1.23 -28.38
CA GLU A 478 12.97 0.85 -28.84
C GLU A 478 14.06 0.99 -27.76
N CYS A 479 13.68 1.37 -26.54
CA CYS A 479 14.60 1.59 -25.43
C CYS A 479 14.21 0.78 -24.19
N TYR A 480 15.22 0.55 -23.37
CA TYR A 480 15.07 0.20 -21.97
C TYR A 480 15.20 1.47 -21.14
N VAL A 481 14.34 1.62 -20.13
CA VAL A 481 14.33 2.75 -19.22
C VAL A 481 14.73 2.27 -17.83
N ILE A 482 15.55 3.07 -17.17
CA ILE A 482 16.11 2.81 -15.84
C ILE A 482 15.61 3.94 -14.92
N PRO A 483 14.48 3.75 -14.20
CA PRO A 483 13.83 4.81 -13.43
C PRO A 483 14.78 5.59 -12.50
N GLY A 484 15.67 4.89 -11.78
CA GLY A 484 16.63 5.53 -10.85
C GLY A 484 17.67 6.43 -11.51
N TYR A 485 17.84 6.35 -12.84
CA TYR A 485 18.75 7.18 -13.62
C TYR A 485 18.05 8.28 -14.40
N LEU A 486 16.72 8.37 -14.30
CA LEU A 486 15.99 9.48 -14.87
C LEU A 486 16.45 10.79 -14.22
N PRO A 487 16.48 11.89 -14.99
CA PRO A 487 16.72 13.22 -14.44
C PRO A 487 15.59 13.59 -13.49
N LEU A 488 15.88 14.53 -12.59
CA LEU A 488 14.82 15.19 -11.84
C LEU A 488 14.14 16.22 -12.73
N HIS A 489 12.88 16.51 -12.42
CA HIS A 489 12.07 17.43 -13.21
C HIS A 489 12.70 18.84 -13.35
N SER A 490 13.51 19.26 -12.37
CA SER A 490 14.24 20.54 -12.37
C SER A 490 15.19 20.72 -13.57
N ASP A 491 15.65 19.61 -14.15
CA ASP A 491 16.69 19.60 -15.18
C ASP A 491 16.09 19.54 -16.61
N ASP A 492 14.76 19.63 -16.73
CA ASP A 492 14.03 19.47 -17.99
C ASP A 492 13.19 20.72 -18.32
N GLU A 493 13.58 21.47 -19.34
CA GLU A 493 12.85 22.68 -19.78
C GLU A 493 11.40 22.38 -20.21
N ALA A 494 11.13 21.15 -20.69
CA ALA A 494 9.77 20.75 -21.07
C ALA A 494 8.82 20.66 -19.88
N TYR A 495 9.34 20.49 -18.65
CA TYR A 495 8.54 20.35 -17.44
C TYR A 495 7.59 21.54 -17.24
N LYS A 496 8.09 22.77 -17.39
CA LYS A 496 7.29 23.99 -17.21
C LYS A 496 6.10 24.07 -18.18
N TRP A 497 6.28 23.57 -19.39
CA TRP A 497 5.23 23.55 -20.42
C TRP A 497 4.21 22.43 -20.18
N LEU A 498 4.68 21.24 -19.77
CA LEU A 498 3.82 20.07 -19.55
C LEU A 498 2.97 20.19 -18.28
N THR A 499 3.44 20.94 -17.29
CA THR A 499 2.71 21.20 -16.04
C THR A 499 1.78 22.42 -16.13
N LEU A 500 1.80 23.15 -17.25
CA LEU A 500 1.00 24.36 -17.43
C LEU A 500 -0.51 24.03 -17.41
N GLY A 501 -1.23 24.71 -16.52
CA GLY A 501 -2.69 24.58 -16.40
C GLY A 501 -3.15 23.38 -15.59
N PHE A 502 -2.28 22.78 -14.78
CA PHE A 502 -2.69 22.03 -13.59
C PHE A 502 -2.70 22.98 -12.40
N GLU A 503 -3.89 23.33 -11.91
CA GLU A 503 -4.03 24.30 -10.82
C GLU A 503 -3.96 23.65 -9.42
N ARG A 504 -4.60 22.49 -9.26
CA ARG A 504 -4.68 21.75 -7.99
C ARG A 504 -4.74 20.23 -8.25
N PRO A 505 -4.21 19.41 -7.34
CA PRO A 505 -4.33 17.95 -7.45
C PRO A 505 -5.79 17.52 -7.21
N ASN A 506 -6.28 16.57 -7.98
CA ASN A 506 -7.59 15.95 -7.79
C ASN A 506 -7.68 15.29 -6.41
N PHE A 507 -6.63 14.58 -6.02
CA PHE A 507 -6.45 14.07 -4.68
C PHE A 507 -4.96 13.99 -4.30
N VAL A 508 -4.70 13.99 -3.01
CA VAL A 508 -3.36 13.88 -2.42
C VAL A 508 -3.38 12.76 -1.39
N LEU A 509 -2.42 11.84 -1.54
CA LEU A 509 -2.10 10.81 -0.56
C LEU A 509 -0.94 11.32 0.29
N LYS A 510 -1.15 11.46 1.60
CA LYS A 510 -0.16 11.97 2.54
C LYS A 510 0.17 10.89 3.56
N PHE A 511 1.43 10.49 3.58
CA PHE A 511 1.95 9.49 4.51
C PHE A 511 2.56 10.18 5.73
N GLU A 512 2.31 9.62 6.91
CA GLU A 512 2.86 10.13 8.17
C GLU A 512 4.30 9.65 8.38
N ARG A 513 4.64 8.42 7.97
CA ARG A 513 5.94 7.80 8.28
C ARG A 513 6.83 7.64 7.06
N PHE A 514 6.37 7.01 5.98
CA PHE A 514 7.22 6.73 4.82
C PHE A 514 6.46 6.39 3.54
N ILE A 515 7.17 6.43 2.40
CA ILE A 515 6.72 5.91 1.11
C ILE A 515 7.73 4.86 0.65
N PRO A 516 7.33 3.60 0.35
CA PRO A 516 8.24 2.54 -0.04
C PRO A 516 9.20 2.91 -1.18
N PHE A 517 10.47 2.54 -1.04
CA PHE A 517 11.39 2.61 -2.17
C PHE A 517 10.89 1.73 -3.31
N GLY A 518 11.00 2.22 -4.53
CA GLY A 518 10.59 1.50 -5.74
C GLY A 518 9.12 1.67 -6.13
N LEU A 519 8.25 2.23 -5.26
CA LEU A 519 6.87 2.56 -5.65
C LEU A 519 6.84 3.45 -6.90
N ILE A 520 7.71 4.45 -6.96
CA ILE A 520 7.81 5.31 -8.14
C ILE A 520 8.31 4.56 -9.38
N ASN A 521 9.19 3.58 -9.23
CA ASN A 521 9.62 2.73 -10.35
C ASN A 521 8.44 1.91 -10.88
N GLN A 522 7.59 1.39 -10.00
CA GLN A 522 6.37 0.67 -10.38
C GLN A 522 5.39 1.59 -11.10
N ILE A 523 5.13 2.79 -10.58
CA ILE A 523 4.26 3.80 -11.20
C ILE A 523 4.79 4.17 -12.60
N ILE A 524 6.09 4.46 -12.73
CA ILE A 524 6.72 4.80 -14.01
C ILE A 524 6.70 3.61 -14.97
N ALA A 525 7.02 2.40 -14.51
CA ALA A 525 7.03 1.21 -15.35
C ALA A 525 5.62 0.82 -15.82
N TYR A 526 4.60 1.05 -14.98
CA TYR A 526 3.21 0.77 -15.30
C TYR A 526 2.64 1.84 -16.25
N TYR A 527 2.57 3.10 -15.83
CA TYR A 527 1.99 4.18 -16.64
C TYR A 527 2.89 4.60 -17.80
N GLY A 528 4.20 4.41 -17.72
CA GLY A 528 5.11 4.64 -18.84
C GLY A 528 4.89 3.68 -20.01
N ARG A 529 4.32 2.50 -19.76
CA ARG A 529 4.00 1.51 -20.81
C ARG A 529 2.66 1.80 -21.51
N GLU A 530 1.70 2.51 -20.89
CA GLU A 530 0.38 2.80 -21.48
C GLU A 530 0.46 3.52 -22.83
N GLU A 531 -0.19 3.02 -23.88
CA GLU A 531 -0.11 3.61 -25.22
C GLU A 531 -0.83 4.97 -25.30
N GLY A 532 -0.06 6.06 -25.24
CA GLY A 532 -0.53 7.44 -25.43
C GLY A 532 0.46 8.26 -26.25
N ALA A 533 -0.01 9.36 -26.84
CA ALA A 533 0.70 10.28 -27.69
C ALA A 533 1.71 11.11 -26.90
N LEU A 534 1.38 11.47 -25.65
CA LEU A 534 2.30 12.10 -24.72
C LEU A 534 2.62 11.16 -23.56
N LYS A 535 3.92 10.90 -23.38
CA LYS A 535 4.48 10.26 -22.19
C LYS A 535 5.79 10.93 -21.79
N ARG A 536 5.88 11.38 -20.54
CA ARG A 536 7.10 11.94 -19.95
C ARG A 536 7.22 11.47 -18.52
N TYR A 537 8.42 11.03 -18.14
CA TYR A 537 8.70 10.54 -16.80
C TYR A 537 10.05 11.06 -16.33
N TRP A 538 10.10 11.33 -15.03
CA TRP A 538 11.25 11.75 -14.25
C TRP A 538 11.38 10.81 -13.06
N ARG A 539 12.45 10.94 -12.29
CA ARG A 539 12.70 10.08 -11.13
C ARG A 539 11.59 10.14 -10.06
N ASP A 540 10.89 11.26 -9.99
CA ASP A 540 9.90 11.57 -8.95
C ASP A 540 8.47 11.73 -9.51
N GLN A 541 8.28 11.75 -10.83
CA GLN A 541 6.98 12.12 -11.43
C GLN A 541 6.76 11.45 -12.80
N VAL A 542 5.49 11.27 -13.17
CA VAL A 542 5.09 10.83 -14.52
C VAL A 542 3.92 11.66 -15.02
N ILE A 543 3.99 12.07 -16.30
CA ILE A 543 2.91 12.75 -17.03
C ILE A 543 2.61 11.92 -18.27
N PHE A 544 1.34 11.58 -18.46
CA PHE A 544 0.89 10.77 -19.59
C PHE A 544 -0.54 11.13 -19.99
N THR A 545 -0.92 10.65 -21.16
CA THR A 545 -2.24 10.86 -21.75
C THR A 545 -3.03 9.56 -21.73
N ALA A 546 -4.33 9.65 -21.46
CA ALA A 546 -5.23 8.50 -21.38
C ALA A 546 -6.52 8.75 -22.19
N GLY A 547 -6.96 7.77 -22.98
CA GLY A 547 -8.12 7.85 -23.89
C GLY A 547 -9.40 7.16 -23.40
N ARG A 548 -10.45 7.22 -24.26
CA ARG A 548 -11.73 6.51 -24.08
C ARG A 548 -11.66 5.08 -24.64
N GLU A 549 -12.26 4.16 -23.90
CA GLU A 549 -12.36 2.68 -23.98
C GLU A 549 -12.92 2.07 -25.30
N MET A 550 -13.06 2.82 -26.39
CA MET A 550 -13.46 2.23 -27.67
C MET A 550 -12.21 1.63 -28.33
N ASP A 551 -12.22 0.30 -28.42
CA ASP A 551 -11.25 -0.55 -29.10
C ASP A 551 -10.50 0.22 -30.18
N ARG A 552 -9.20 0.44 -29.96
CA ARG A 552 -8.27 0.96 -30.97
C ARG A 552 -8.43 0.21 -32.30
N ARG A 553 -8.79 -1.08 -32.23
CA ARG A 553 -9.13 -1.97 -33.35
C ARG A 553 -10.45 -1.61 -34.07
N THR A 554 -11.48 -1.16 -33.38
CA THR A 554 -12.75 -0.72 -33.99
C THR A 554 -12.57 0.66 -34.63
N LEU A 555 -11.77 1.53 -33.99
CA LEU A 555 -11.33 2.79 -34.59
C LEU A 555 -10.46 2.55 -35.82
N GLU A 556 -9.49 1.62 -35.79
CA GLU A 556 -8.67 1.22 -36.94
C GLU A 556 -9.50 0.64 -38.10
N GLN A 557 -10.56 -0.12 -37.80
CA GLN A 557 -11.49 -0.65 -38.81
C GLN A 557 -12.43 0.42 -39.40
N GLU A 558 -12.75 1.47 -38.65
CA GLU A 558 -13.48 2.64 -39.15
C GLU A 558 -12.56 3.63 -39.88
N GLU A 559 -11.28 3.70 -39.51
CA GLU A 559 -10.21 4.49 -40.14
C GLU A 559 -9.94 4.06 -41.59
N GLU A 560 -9.95 2.75 -41.87
CA GLU A 560 -9.84 2.22 -43.24
C GLU A 560 -11.03 2.60 -44.15
N LYS A 561 -12.19 2.95 -43.55
CA LYS A 561 -13.40 3.31 -44.32
C LYS A 561 -13.52 4.80 -44.67
N GLU A 562 -13.02 5.71 -43.84
CA GLU A 562 -13.28 7.17 -44.00
C GLU A 562 -12.07 8.04 -44.39
N GLY A 563 -10.84 7.52 -44.41
CA GLY A 563 -9.70 8.18 -45.07
C GLY A 563 -9.30 9.58 -44.54
N LEU A 564 -9.66 9.92 -43.30
CA LEU A 564 -9.31 11.17 -42.64
C LEU A 564 -8.62 10.89 -41.28
N PRO A 565 -7.37 11.32 -41.05
CA PRO A 565 -6.76 11.21 -39.74
C PRO A 565 -7.32 12.30 -38.82
N LYS A 566 -8.12 11.91 -37.82
CA LYS A 566 -8.50 12.83 -36.75
C LYS A 566 -7.61 12.62 -35.53
N THR A 567 -6.84 13.66 -35.22
CA THR A 567 -6.22 14.03 -33.94
C THR A 567 -6.64 13.20 -32.71
N ASN A 568 -5.65 12.51 -32.11
CA ASN A 568 -5.57 11.83 -30.80
C ASN A 568 -6.89 11.68 -30.01
N ALA A 569 -7.33 10.44 -29.84
CA ALA A 569 -8.46 10.01 -29.02
C ALA A 569 -8.17 10.04 -27.49
N GLU A 570 -7.45 11.06 -27.01
CA GLU A 570 -7.03 11.18 -25.62
C GLU A 570 -7.89 12.19 -24.88
N ASP A 571 -8.65 11.71 -23.88
CA ASP A 571 -9.62 12.51 -23.14
C ASP A 571 -9.01 13.15 -21.88
N TYR A 572 -7.91 12.59 -21.35
CA TYR A 572 -7.31 13.02 -20.10
C TYR A 572 -5.79 13.18 -20.23
N LEU A 573 -5.27 14.22 -19.58
CA LEU A 573 -3.85 14.39 -19.28
C LEU A 573 -3.67 14.18 -17.77
N ILE A 574 -2.89 13.18 -17.40
CA ILE A 574 -2.68 12.75 -16.02
C ILE A 574 -1.25 13.06 -15.62
N TRP A 575 -1.08 13.61 -14.42
CA TRP A 575 0.20 13.87 -13.80
C TRP A 575 0.21 13.29 -12.39
N ILE A 576 1.14 12.38 -12.12
CA ILE A 576 1.37 11.80 -10.80
C ILE A 576 2.72 12.30 -10.31
N LYS A 577 2.73 12.98 -9.16
CA LYS A 577 3.92 13.55 -8.53
C LYS A 577 4.15 12.90 -7.16
N LEU A 578 5.32 12.31 -6.96
CA LEU A 578 5.82 11.91 -5.64
C LEU A 578 6.68 13.04 -5.05
N ASP A 579 6.42 13.37 -3.78
CA ASP A 579 7.25 14.28 -2.99
C ASP A 579 7.76 13.55 -1.76
N PHE A 580 9.05 13.23 -1.75
CA PHE A 580 9.71 12.54 -0.63
C PHE A 580 9.99 13.46 0.56
N THR A 581 10.04 14.77 0.35
CA THR A 581 10.24 15.76 1.43
C THR A 581 8.98 15.81 2.29
N ASP A 582 7.84 15.96 1.61
CA ASP A 582 6.52 16.03 2.23
C ASP A 582 5.82 14.67 2.32
N LEU A 583 6.48 13.55 1.99
CA LEU A 583 5.88 12.21 1.97
C LEU A 583 4.46 12.18 1.38
N ALA A 584 4.32 12.76 0.19
CA ALA A 584 3.03 12.95 -0.46
C ALA A 584 3.04 12.44 -1.91
N ILE A 585 1.92 11.88 -2.36
CA ILE A 585 1.64 11.57 -3.76
C ILE A 585 0.48 12.44 -4.20
N SER A 586 0.73 13.33 -5.14
CA SER A 586 -0.28 14.23 -5.71
C SER A 586 -0.68 13.73 -7.10
N VAL A 587 -1.98 13.56 -7.32
CA VAL A 587 -2.53 13.13 -8.61
C VAL A 587 -3.32 14.27 -9.21
N PHE A 588 -2.99 14.65 -10.43
CA PHE A 588 -3.67 15.68 -11.21
C PHE A 588 -4.25 15.04 -12.47
N ILE A 589 -5.51 15.34 -12.76
CA ILE A 589 -6.23 14.83 -13.91
C ILE A 589 -6.89 16.01 -14.60
N LYS A 590 -6.48 16.28 -15.83
CA LYS A 590 -7.01 17.36 -16.66
C LYS A 590 -7.78 16.79 -17.83
N GLU A 591 -9.06 17.12 -17.90
CA GLU A 591 -9.90 16.79 -19.06
C GLU A 591 -9.48 17.61 -20.28
N GLN A 592 -9.21 16.94 -21.39
CA GLN A 592 -8.96 17.55 -22.70
C GLN A 592 -10.26 17.75 -23.49
N ARG A 593 -11.27 16.92 -23.22
CA ARG A 593 -12.64 17.00 -23.76
C ARG A 593 -13.63 16.92 -22.61
N LYS A 594 -14.77 17.62 -22.70
CA LYS A 594 -15.81 17.56 -21.65
C LYS A 594 -16.29 16.11 -21.48
N THR A 595 -16.04 15.55 -20.30
CA THR A 595 -16.49 14.21 -19.89
C THR A 595 -17.51 14.32 -18.75
N SER A 596 -18.17 13.22 -18.40
CA SER A 596 -19.10 13.23 -17.28
C SER A 596 -18.33 13.22 -15.95
N ALA A 597 -18.85 13.87 -14.90
CA ALA A 597 -18.24 13.84 -13.57
C ALA A 597 -18.05 12.41 -13.04
N LYS A 598 -18.92 11.47 -13.47
CA LYS A 598 -18.83 10.05 -13.13
C LYS A 598 -17.60 9.38 -13.78
N ASP A 599 -17.20 9.80 -14.97
CA ASP A 599 -16.02 9.26 -15.64
C ASP A 599 -14.72 9.77 -15.00
N MET A 600 -14.69 11.05 -14.58
CA MET A 600 -13.61 11.58 -13.76
C MET A 600 -13.45 10.79 -12.46
N GLN A 601 -14.54 10.59 -11.71
CA GLN A 601 -14.51 9.81 -10.46
C GLN A 601 -14.01 8.38 -10.69
N ARG A 602 -14.39 7.73 -11.80
CA ARG A 602 -13.87 6.39 -12.16
C ARG A 602 -12.36 6.41 -12.38
N LYS A 603 -11.83 7.41 -13.08
CA LYS A 603 -10.38 7.54 -13.29
C LYS A 603 -9.65 7.81 -11.97
N GLU A 604 -10.20 8.64 -11.09
CA GLU A 604 -9.63 8.86 -9.75
C GLU A 604 -9.57 7.57 -8.93
N VAL A 605 -10.65 6.77 -8.94
CA VAL A 605 -10.72 5.46 -8.24
C VAL A 605 -9.71 4.47 -8.80
N ALA A 606 -9.59 4.40 -10.12
CA ALA A 606 -8.66 3.49 -10.76
C ALA A 606 -7.21 3.83 -10.41
N ILE A 607 -6.81 5.09 -10.52
CA ILE A 607 -5.45 5.54 -10.19
C ILE A 607 -5.15 5.34 -8.70
N LEU A 608 -6.10 5.67 -7.82
CA LEU A 608 -5.95 5.42 -6.39
C LEU A 608 -5.71 3.93 -6.12
N SER A 609 -6.54 3.06 -6.71
CA SER A 609 -6.43 1.62 -6.52
C SER A 609 -5.11 1.06 -7.06
N ASP A 610 -4.67 1.52 -8.23
CA ASP A 610 -3.40 1.13 -8.83
C ASP A 610 -2.21 1.53 -7.94
N ILE A 611 -2.21 2.75 -7.38
CA ILE A 611 -1.16 3.22 -6.46
C ILE A 611 -1.13 2.36 -5.18
N LEU A 612 -2.30 2.02 -4.62
CA LEU A 612 -2.39 1.17 -3.43
C LEU A 612 -1.94 -0.28 -3.73
N ASP A 613 -2.33 -0.85 -4.87
CA ASP A 613 -1.87 -2.17 -5.30
C ASP A 613 -0.35 -2.21 -5.43
N MET A 614 0.25 -1.20 -6.08
CA MET A 614 1.71 -1.05 -6.19
C MET A 614 2.37 -0.81 -4.81
N TYR A 615 1.70 -0.10 -3.90
CA TYR A 615 2.16 0.02 -2.52
C TYR A 615 2.25 -1.35 -1.85
N TRP A 616 1.38 -2.32 -2.17
CA TRP A 616 1.49 -3.71 -1.69
C TRP A 616 2.32 -4.61 -2.61
N ASN A 617 3.16 -4.03 -3.47
CA ASN A 617 3.99 -4.74 -4.46
C ASN A 617 3.20 -5.65 -5.42
N SER A 618 1.94 -5.33 -5.66
CA SER A 618 1.09 -6.05 -6.61
C SER A 618 0.96 -5.19 -7.86
N ILE A 619 1.79 -5.45 -8.88
CA ILE A 619 1.69 -4.70 -10.14
C ILE A 619 0.35 -5.04 -10.78
N PRO A 620 -0.52 -4.04 -11.06
CA PRO A 620 -1.81 -4.32 -11.67
C PRO A 620 -1.64 -5.01 -13.04
N PRO A 621 -2.51 -5.98 -13.40
CA PRO A 621 -2.49 -6.62 -14.71
C PRO A 621 -2.70 -5.59 -15.84
N ARG A 622 -2.03 -5.81 -16.98
CA ARG A 622 -1.84 -4.88 -18.11
C ARG A 622 -3.09 -4.39 -18.86
N GLU A 623 -4.28 -4.85 -18.50
CA GLU A 623 -5.49 -4.42 -19.20
C GLU A 623 -5.80 -2.98 -18.80
N GLN A 624 -5.86 -2.08 -19.79
CA GLN A 624 -6.00 -0.63 -19.63
C GLN A 624 -7.13 -0.29 -18.64
N ILE A 625 -6.95 0.79 -17.87
CA ILE A 625 -7.95 1.32 -16.93
C ILE A 625 -9.33 1.41 -17.61
N GLY A 626 -10.26 0.51 -17.27
CA GLY A 626 -11.64 0.52 -17.77
C GLY A 626 -12.25 -0.79 -18.29
N ASP A 627 -11.54 -1.93 -18.36
CA ASP A 627 -12.15 -3.18 -18.87
C ASP A 627 -13.27 -3.70 -17.94
N LYS A 628 -14.54 -3.45 -18.31
CA LYS A 628 -15.73 -3.76 -17.49
C LYS A 628 -15.84 -5.20 -17.00
N GLY A 629 -15.34 -6.18 -17.77
CA GLY A 629 -15.41 -7.59 -17.40
C GLY A 629 -14.36 -7.98 -16.35
N ALA A 630 -13.15 -7.45 -16.50
CA ALA A 630 -12.05 -7.67 -15.55
C ALA A 630 -12.15 -6.76 -14.32
N GLU A 631 -12.73 -5.56 -14.45
CA GLU A 631 -12.82 -4.54 -13.41
C GLU A 631 -13.82 -4.88 -12.29
N GLN A 632 -14.81 -5.73 -12.57
CA GLN A 632 -15.76 -6.20 -11.54
C GLN A 632 -15.14 -7.26 -10.62
N THR A 633 -14.36 -8.19 -11.17
CA THR A 633 -13.56 -9.15 -10.38
C THR A 633 -12.43 -8.43 -9.64
N ARG A 634 -11.77 -7.46 -10.30
CA ARG A 634 -10.67 -6.66 -9.71
C ARG A 634 -11.10 -5.73 -8.61
N SER A 635 -12.22 -5.03 -8.76
CA SER A 635 -12.76 -4.15 -7.71
C SER A 635 -13.03 -4.95 -6.44
N THR A 636 -13.56 -6.17 -6.56
CA THR A 636 -13.79 -7.06 -5.41
C THR A 636 -12.47 -7.47 -4.75
N ILE A 637 -11.45 -7.86 -5.52
CA ILE A 637 -10.12 -8.23 -4.99
C ILE A 637 -9.43 -7.02 -4.33
N ARG A 638 -9.48 -5.85 -4.97
CA ARG A 638 -8.90 -4.59 -4.48
C ARG A 638 -9.57 -4.11 -3.20
N GLU A 639 -10.90 -4.11 -3.16
CA GLU A 639 -11.68 -3.81 -1.96
C GLU A 639 -11.31 -4.79 -0.82
N THR A 640 -11.14 -6.07 -1.15
CA THR A 640 -10.76 -7.10 -0.17
C THR A 640 -9.34 -6.87 0.37
N ASN A 641 -8.36 -6.62 -0.49
CA ASN A 641 -6.98 -6.36 -0.07
C ASN A 641 -6.87 -5.10 0.79
N ARG A 642 -7.57 -4.02 0.40
CA ARG A 642 -7.61 -2.76 1.14
C ARG A 642 -8.24 -2.91 2.53
N LYS A 643 -9.23 -3.78 2.69
CA LYS A 643 -9.83 -4.13 3.99
C LYS A 643 -8.93 -5.03 4.83
N LYS A 644 -8.29 -6.02 4.20
CA LYS A 644 -7.40 -6.99 4.89
C LYS A 644 -6.07 -6.36 5.32
N ARG A 645 -5.58 -5.34 4.60
CA ARG A 645 -4.26 -4.73 4.80
C ARG A 645 -4.32 -3.20 4.80
N PRO A 646 -4.98 -2.59 5.80
CA PRO A 646 -5.10 -1.14 5.85
C PRO A 646 -3.72 -0.47 6.04
N ILE A 647 -3.44 0.55 5.23
CA ILE A 647 -2.23 1.38 5.40
C ILE A 647 -2.48 2.36 6.55
N GLN A 648 -1.91 2.06 7.72
CA GLN A 648 -2.22 2.74 8.99
C GLN A 648 -1.78 4.20 9.08
N ASP A 649 -0.84 4.64 8.23
CA ASP A 649 -0.25 5.98 8.28
C ASP A 649 -0.64 6.84 7.07
N LEU A 650 -1.65 6.42 6.31
CA LEU A 650 -2.08 7.07 5.09
C LEU A 650 -3.31 7.96 5.30
N TYR A 651 -3.19 9.21 4.85
CA TYR A 651 -4.27 10.19 4.81
C TYR A 651 -4.56 10.64 3.39
N LEU A 652 -5.83 10.99 3.15
CA LEU A 652 -6.36 11.40 1.85
C LEU A 652 -6.93 12.81 1.92
N SER A 653 -6.56 13.67 0.98
CA SER A 653 -7.20 14.95 0.69
C SER A 653 -7.76 14.92 -0.74
N CYS A 654 -8.86 15.64 -0.99
CA CYS A 654 -9.47 15.76 -2.31
C CYS A 654 -9.73 17.24 -2.63
N ALA A 655 -9.38 17.68 -3.85
CA ALA A 655 -9.56 19.08 -4.27
C ALA A 655 -11.00 19.58 -4.12
N GLN A 656 -12.00 18.71 -4.30
CA GLN A 656 -13.40 19.09 -4.15
C GLN A 656 -13.75 19.48 -2.71
N ALA A 657 -13.12 18.84 -1.71
CA ALA A 657 -13.30 19.19 -0.30
C ALA A 657 -12.57 20.49 0.08
N ASP A 658 -11.45 20.78 -0.59
CA ASP A 658 -10.56 21.90 -0.26
C ASP A 658 -10.86 23.19 -1.05
N LYS A 659 -11.85 23.20 -1.95
CA LYS A 659 -12.18 24.36 -2.81
C LYS A 659 -12.44 25.64 -2.02
N ASP A 660 -13.13 25.52 -0.89
CA ASP A 660 -13.56 26.66 -0.07
C ASP A 660 -12.69 26.89 1.17
N LEU A 661 -11.79 25.95 1.48
CA LEU A 661 -10.95 26.00 2.67
C LEU A 661 -9.71 26.88 2.45
N THR A 662 -9.23 27.50 3.53
CA THR A 662 -7.98 28.28 3.54
C THR A 662 -6.74 27.38 3.57
N GLU A 663 -6.90 26.15 4.05
CA GLU A 663 -5.86 25.12 4.13
C GLU A 663 -6.48 23.75 3.81
N SER A 664 -5.70 22.87 3.18
CA SER A 664 -6.13 21.50 2.83
C SER A 664 -6.31 20.63 4.07
N HIS A 665 -7.37 19.82 4.09
CA HIS A 665 -7.65 18.90 5.19
C HIS A 665 -7.53 17.44 4.75
N TYR A 666 -6.92 16.63 5.61
CA TYR A 666 -6.54 15.24 5.33
C TYR A 666 -7.32 14.28 6.23
N ILE A 667 -8.01 13.31 5.64
CA ILE A 667 -8.77 12.28 6.37
C ILE A 667 -7.94 11.00 6.43
N HIS A 668 -7.86 10.39 7.60
CA HIS A 668 -7.21 9.08 7.75
C HIS A 668 -7.96 8.01 6.94
N LEU A 669 -7.27 7.33 6.01
CA LEU A 669 -7.90 6.43 5.05
C LEU A 669 -8.60 5.25 5.72
N GLY A 670 -7.97 4.65 6.72
CA GLY A 670 -8.57 3.54 7.48
C GLY A 670 -9.86 3.94 8.21
N THR A 671 -9.98 5.20 8.65
CA THR A 671 -11.21 5.70 9.28
C THR A 671 -12.29 5.97 8.23
N LEU A 672 -11.92 6.40 7.04
CA LEU A 672 -12.85 6.60 5.94
C LEU A 672 -13.44 5.26 5.46
N ASP A 673 -12.62 4.21 5.45
CA ASP A 673 -12.99 2.87 4.98
C ASP A 673 -13.67 1.98 6.04
N ASP A 674 -13.72 2.41 7.30
CA ASP A 674 -14.38 1.70 8.40
C ASP A 674 -15.90 1.64 8.20
N GLU A 675 -16.44 0.45 7.94
CA GLU A 675 -17.87 0.22 7.67
C GLU A 675 -18.79 0.57 8.84
N SER A 676 -18.26 0.65 10.07
CA SER A 676 -19.02 1.11 11.24
C SER A 676 -19.30 2.62 11.19
N LYS A 677 -18.52 3.38 10.39
CA LYS A 677 -18.75 4.80 10.16
C LYS A 677 -19.85 4.98 9.11
N THR A 678 -20.98 5.49 9.55
CA THR A 678 -22.13 5.83 8.69
C THR A 678 -22.38 7.32 8.57
N THR A 679 -21.59 8.15 9.26
CA THR A 679 -21.80 9.59 9.38
C THR A 679 -21.47 10.34 8.08
N ALA A 680 -22.17 11.45 7.85
CA ALA A 680 -21.92 12.34 6.72
C ALA A 680 -20.73 13.29 6.93
N ARG A 681 -20.16 13.30 8.14
CA ARG A 681 -18.96 14.04 8.51
C ARG A 681 -17.91 13.11 9.09
N ILE A 682 -16.66 13.48 8.90
CA ILE A 682 -15.50 12.72 9.37
C ILE A 682 -14.40 13.66 9.82
N ALA A 683 -13.62 13.21 10.81
CA ALA A 683 -12.46 13.95 11.30
C ALA A 683 -11.40 14.07 10.20
N ALA A 684 -10.95 15.30 9.98
CA ALA A 684 -9.86 15.64 9.09
C ALA A 684 -8.89 16.61 9.77
N TYR A 685 -7.66 16.59 9.30
CA TYR A 685 -6.53 17.24 9.94
C TYR A 685 -5.80 18.14 8.94
N PRO A 686 -5.51 19.40 9.29
CA PRO A 686 -4.65 20.25 8.46
C PRO A 686 -3.18 19.85 8.62
N LEU A 687 -2.30 20.52 7.87
CA LEU A 687 -0.86 20.35 8.02
C LEU A 687 -0.25 21.45 8.89
N LYS A 688 0.75 21.09 9.69
CA LYS A 688 1.66 22.00 10.39
C LYS A 688 3.09 21.65 9.99
N ASN A 689 3.76 22.56 9.30
CA ASN A 689 5.12 22.33 8.75
C ASN A 689 5.22 21.05 7.89
N GLY A 690 4.20 20.76 7.06
CA GLY A 690 4.18 19.58 6.20
C GLY A 690 3.81 18.27 6.88
N VAL A 691 3.51 18.26 8.19
CA VAL A 691 3.11 17.07 8.96
C VAL A 691 1.64 17.19 9.38
N ILE A 692 0.96 16.05 9.52
CA ILE A 692 -0.44 15.98 9.98
C ILE A 692 -0.56 16.57 11.40
N ASP A 693 -1.36 17.61 11.55
CA ASP A 693 -1.62 18.25 12.84
C ASP A 693 -2.84 17.61 13.53
N LYS A 694 -2.56 16.62 14.38
CA LYS A 694 -3.59 15.89 15.13
C LYS A 694 -4.25 16.73 16.22
N GLU A 695 -3.67 17.87 16.61
CA GLU A 695 -4.25 18.77 17.62
C GLU A 695 -5.37 19.64 17.02
N ARG A 696 -5.27 19.96 15.72
CA ARG A 696 -6.23 20.82 14.99
C ARG A 696 -7.28 20.00 14.23
N VAL A 697 -8.02 19.14 14.93
CA VAL A 697 -9.07 18.33 14.29
C VAL A 697 -10.27 19.17 13.85
N ARG A 698 -10.78 18.91 12.64
CA ARG A 698 -12.01 19.50 12.12
C ARG A 698 -12.86 18.42 11.45
N GLU A 699 -14.16 18.46 11.67
CA GLU A 699 -15.07 17.61 10.90
C GLU A 699 -15.34 18.20 9.52
N VAL A 700 -15.17 17.39 8.48
CA VAL A 700 -15.45 17.74 7.07
C VAL A 700 -16.45 16.75 6.47
N SER A 701 -17.07 17.15 5.35
CA SER A 701 -18.02 16.31 4.61
C SER A 701 -17.35 15.06 4.04
N THR A 702 -18.01 13.90 4.15
CA THR A 702 -17.55 12.65 3.52
C THR A 702 -17.91 12.58 2.03
N ARG A 703 -18.83 13.43 1.56
CA ARG A 703 -19.35 13.40 0.18
C ARG A 703 -18.26 13.47 -0.91
N PRO A 704 -17.25 14.34 -0.84
CA PRO A 704 -16.18 14.41 -1.85
C PRO A 704 -15.29 13.16 -1.91
N TYR A 705 -15.30 12.33 -0.86
CA TYR A 705 -14.43 11.16 -0.72
C TYR A 705 -15.16 9.85 -0.99
N LYS A 706 -16.48 9.87 -1.13
CA LYS A 706 -17.32 8.67 -1.18
C LYS A 706 -16.95 7.72 -2.30
N HIS A 707 -16.59 8.21 -3.49
CA HIS A 707 -16.16 7.35 -4.60
C HIS A 707 -14.78 6.74 -4.35
N LEU A 708 -13.92 7.39 -3.55
CA LEU A 708 -12.57 6.93 -3.22
C LEU A 708 -12.53 5.96 -2.03
N SER A 709 -13.62 5.80 -1.30
CA SER A 709 -13.73 4.88 -0.16
C SER A 709 -14.35 3.55 -0.54
N VAL A 710 -13.92 2.48 0.14
CA VAL A 710 -14.57 1.16 0.04
C VAL A 710 -15.80 1.05 0.95
N ASN A 711 -16.01 2.02 1.85
CA ASN A 711 -17.18 2.06 2.73
C ASN A 711 -18.42 2.57 1.98
N LYS A 712 -19.32 1.62 1.65
CA LYS A 712 -20.57 1.90 0.94
C LYS A 712 -21.66 2.52 1.83
N ASN A 713 -21.47 2.52 3.16
CA ASN A 713 -22.43 2.98 4.16
C ASN A 713 -22.30 4.46 4.53
N LEU A 714 -21.32 5.18 3.98
CA LEU A 714 -21.15 6.62 4.25
C LEU A 714 -22.38 7.42 3.82
N ALA A 715 -23.04 8.06 4.78
CA ALA A 715 -24.10 9.03 4.50
C ALA A 715 -23.52 10.25 3.77
N THR A 716 -24.36 10.92 2.98
CA THR A 716 -23.97 12.14 2.27
C THR A 716 -24.87 13.27 2.70
N ALA A 717 -24.26 14.35 3.19
CA ALA A 717 -24.97 15.59 3.47
C ALA A 717 -25.67 16.09 2.20
N LYS A 718 -26.93 16.51 2.34
CA LYS A 718 -27.67 17.13 1.25
C LYS A 718 -27.19 18.56 1.05
N GLN A 719 -26.79 18.89 -0.17
CA GLN A 719 -26.39 20.25 -0.56
C GLN A 719 -27.63 21.08 -0.81
N ILE A 720 -27.80 22.15 -0.04
CA ILE A 720 -28.94 23.04 -0.09
C ILE A 720 -28.49 24.42 -0.50
N PHE A 721 -29.10 24.97 -1.54
CA PHE A 721 -28.95 26.38 -1.87
C PHE A 721 -30.18 27.15 -1.39
N ILE A 722 -29.99 28.21 -0.62
CA ILE A 722 -31.07 29.11 -0.20
C ILE A 722 -31.13 30.30 -1.14
N SER A 723 -32.21 30.38 -1.91
CA SER A 723 -32.56 31.54 -2.73
C SER A 723 -33.49 32.46 -1.94
N TYR A 724 -33.16 33.75 -1.87
CA TYR A 724 -33.89 34.75 -1.09
C TYR A 724 -33.71 36.15 -1.68
N SER A 725 -34.66 37.06 -1.44
CA SER A 725 -34.46 38.48 -1.75
C SER A 725 -33.61 39.14 -0.67
N LYS A 726 -32.72 40.07 -1.03
CA LYS A 726 -31.90 40.83 -0.08
C LYS A 726 -32.74 41.67 0.90
N GLU A 727 -34.00 41.94 0.58
CA GLU A 727 -34.97 42.60 1.46
C GLU A 727 -35.52 41.68 2.57
N ASP A 728 -35.30 40.36 2.47
CA ASP A 728 -35.77 39.33 3.42
C ASP A 728 -34.63 38.75 4.28
N GLN A 729 -33.60 39.55 4.55
CA GLN A 729 -32.41 39.15 5.30
C GLN A 729 -32.73 38.58 6.69
N THR A 730 -33.69 39.18 7.40
CA THR A 730 -34.14 38.74 8.74
C THR A 730 -34.75 37.33 8.73
N GLU A 731 -35.49 37.01 7.68
CA GLU A 731 -36.12 35.71 7.49
C GLU A 731 -35.10 34.64 7.10
N LEU A 732 -34.07 35.00 6.33
CA LEU A 732 -32.91 34.13 6.08
C LEU A 732 -32.21 33.76 7.40
N GLU A 733 -31.90 34.74 8.25
CA GLU A 733 -31.23 34.48 9.54
C GLU A 733 -32.05 33.55 10.43
N THR A 734 -33.38 33.72 10.44
CA THR A 734 -34.29 32.83 11.17
C THR A 734 -34.27 31.41 10.57
N CYS A 735 -34.35 31.29 9.25
CA CYS A 735 -34.24 30.00 8.55
C CYS A 735 -32.95 29.26 8.94
N LEU A 736 -31.81 29.95 8.89
CA LEU A 736 -30.52 29.36 9.25
C LEU A 736 -30.47 28.85 10.70
N GLN A 737 -31.12 29.53 11.65
CA GLN A 737 -31.20 29.07 13.04
C GLN A 737 -31.94 27.73 13.18
N PHE A 738 -33.05 27.56 12.46
CA PHE A 738 -33.86 26.34 12.50
C PHE A 738 -33.19 25.15 11.81
N PHE A 739 -32.40 25.40 10.77
CA PHE A 739 -31.65 24.36 10.06
C PHE A 739 -30.28 24.06 10.69
N LYS A 740 -29.78 24.90 11.60
CA LYS A 740 -28.48 24.73 12.29
C LYS A 740 -28.28 23.37 12.97
N PRO A 741 -29.27 22.74 13.63
CA PRO A 741 -29.10 21.40 14.19
C PRO A 741 -28.86 20.34 13.12
N LEU A 742 -29.57 20.40 11.99
CA LEU A 742 -29.37 19.50 10.86
C LEU A 742 -27.98 19.68 10.23
N GLU A 743 -27.52 20.92 10.12
CA GLU A 743 -26.18 21.27 9.63
C GLU A 743 -25.09 20.76 10.59
N LYS A 744 -25.27 20.96 11.90
CA LYS A 744 -24.34 20.47 12.94
C LYS A 744 -24.27 18.94 12.95
N ASN A 745 -25.39 18.26 12.74
CA ASN A 745 -25.45 16.79 12.64
C ASN A 745 -24.97 16.29 11.27
N GLY A 746 -24.55 17.18 10.36
CA GLY A 746 -23.99 16.82 9.06
C GLY A 746 -25.01 16.31 8.05
N GLN A 747 -26.30 16.43 8.31
CA GLN A 747 -27.35 15.93 7.42
C GLN A 747 -27.50 16.82 6.18
N ILE A 748 -27.12 18.09 6.29
CA ILE A 748 -27.22 19.10 5.25
C ILE A 748 -26.00 20.02 5.23
N GLU A 749 -25.74 20.63 4.08
CA GLU A 749 -24.80 21.74 3.91
C GLU A 749 -25.52 22.88 3.19
N ILE A 750 -25.44 24.10 3.74
CA ILE A 750 -26.23 25.24 3.26
C ILE A 750 -25.33 26.27 2.58
N TYR A 751 -25.73 26.69 1.38
CA TYR A 751 -25.10 27.76 0.61
C TYR A 751 -26.08 28.90 0.31
N TYR A 752 -25.60 30.13 0.35
CA TYR A 752 -26.32 31.36 -0.02
C TYR A 752 -25.31 32.45 -0.45
N ASP A 753 -25.79 33.50 -1.11
CA ASP A 753 -24.95 34.50 -1.80
C ASP A 753 -23.83 35.13 -0.95
N LYS A 754 -24.08 35.46 0.32
CA LYS A 754 -23.09 36.08 1.24
C LYS A 754 -21.91 35.17 1.63
N LEU A 755 -21.97 33.88 1.32
CA LEU A 755 -20.85 32.96 1.53
C LEU A 755 -19.84 32.97 0.36
N THR A 756 -20.12 33.71 -0.72
CA THR A 756 -19.16 33.89 -1.82
C THR A 756 -17.99 34.79 -1.42
N LYS A 757 -16.75 34.37 -1.75
CA LYS A 757 -15.53 35.13 -1.46
C LYS A 757 -15.49 36.40 -2.32
N PHE A 758 -15.00 37.51 -1.75
CA PHE A 758 -14.94 38.83 -2.43
C PHE A 758 -14.18 38.83 -3.77
N GLU A 759 -13.27 37.88 -3.97
CA GLU A 759 -12.40 37.79 -5.15
C GLU A 759 -13.00 36.96 -6.31
N THR A 760 -14.13 36.28 -6.10
CA THR A 760 -14.77 35.44 -7.13
C THR A 760 -15.92 36.15 -7.85
N PRO A 761 -16.06 36.02 -9.18
CA PRO A 761 -17.23 36.51 -9.90
C PRO A 761 -18.52 35.90 -9.33
N ILE A 762 -19.37 36.74 -8.74
CA ILE A 762 -20.54 36.32 -7.94
C ILE A 762 -21.52 35.47 -8.77
N HIS A 763 -21.77 35.85 -10.03
CA HIS A 763 -22.77 35.18 -10.87
C HIS A 763 -22.38 33.76 -11.32
N PRO A 764 -21.18 33.51 -11.89
CA PRO A 764 -20.71 32.16 -12.18
C PRO A 764 -20.69 31.22 -10.96
N GLU A 765 -20.35 31.73 -9.78
CA GLU A 765 -20.29 30.93 -8.55
C GLU A 765 -21.69 30.59 -8.03
N ILE A 766 -22.63 31.54 -8.02
CA ILE A 766 -24.03 31.27 -7.67
C ILE A 766 -24.63 30.22 -8.62
N ARG A 767 -24.43 30.39 -9.94
CA ARG A 767 -24.90 29.40 -10.93
C ARG A 767 -24.34 28.01 -10.66
N LYS A 768 -23.05 27.91 -10.33
CA LYS A 768 -22.40 26.65 -9.99
C LYS A 768 -22.99 26.02 -8.72
N ARG A 769 -23.17 26.77 -7.64
CA ARG A 769 -23.76 26.26 -6.38
C ARG A 769 -25.19 25.77 -6.56
N ILE A 770 -25.97 26.45 -7.38
CA ILE A 770 -27.32 26.01 -7.77
C ILE A 770 -27.25 24.65 -8.49
N VAL A 771 -26.32 24.51 -9.44
CA VAL A 771 -26.13 23.25 -10.20
C VAL A 771 -25.61 22.11 -9.31
N GLU A 772 -24.84 22.40 -8.27
CA GLU A 772 -24.33 21.40 -7.32
C GLU A 772 -25.36 21.02 -6.23
N ALA A 773 -26.34 21.90 -5.93
CA ALA A 773 -27.35 21.67 -4.91
C ALA A 773 -28.28 20.48 -5.25
N ASP A 774 -28.54 19.63 -4.25
CA ASP A 774 -29.54 18.55 -4.32
C ASP A 774 -30.96 19.11 -4.19
N CYS A 775 -31.10 20.23 -3.46
CA CYS A 775 -32.36 20.89 -3.21
C CYS A 775 -32.16 22.41 -3.10
N ILE A 776 -33.15 23.17 -3.57
CA ILE A 776 -33.22 24.63 -3.43
C ILE A 776 -34.28 24.94 -2.38
N ILE A 777 -33.93 25.70 -1.34
CA ILE A 777 -34.92 26.34 -0.47
C ILE A 777 -35.16 27.75 -1.01
N ALA A 778 -36.38 28.05 -1.43
CA ALA A 778 -36.75 29.37 -1.93
C ALA A 778 -37.60 30.11 -0.88
N LEU A 779 -37.11 31.23 -0.36
CA LEU A 779 -37.83 32.06 0.60
C LEU A 779 -38.76 33.02 -0.16
N ILE A 780 -40.02 32.61 -0.33
CA ILE A 780 -40.98 33.29 -1.20
C ILE A 780 -41.66 34.46 -0.48
N SER A 781 -41.52 35.65 -1.07
CA SER A 781 -42.12 36.93 -0.65
C SER A 781 -42.46 37.76 -1.90
N GLN A 782 -43.13 38.90 -1.74
CA GLN A 782 -43.35 39.81 -2.87
C GLN A 782 -42.01 40.33 -3.43
N SER A 783 -41.05 40.63 -2.56
CA SER A 783 -39.71 41.08 -2.94
C SER A 783 -38.92 40.01 -3.70
N TYR A 784 -39.09 38.73 -3.35
CA TYR A 784 -38.52 37.60 -4.09
C TYR A 784 -39.03 37.58 -5.54
N LEU A 785 -40.36 37.73 -5.71
CA LEU A 785 -41.03 37.69 -7.01
C LEU A 785 -40.72 38.91 -7.89
N THR A 786 -40.22 40.02 -7.32
CA THR A 786 -39.87 41.25 -8.06
C THR A 786 -38.36 41.46 -8.20
N THR A 787 -37.52 40.54 -7.72
CA THR A 787 -36.06 40.69 -7.82
C THR A 787 -35.58 40.23 -9.20
N ASP A 788 -35.17 41.17 -10.06
CA ASP A 788 -34.68 40.91 -11.43
C ASP A 788 -33.62 39.80 -11.48
N TYR A 789 -32.65 39.81 -10.56
CA TYR A 789 -31.59 38.80 -10.53
C TYR A 789 -32.14 37.37 -10.33
N ILE A 790 -33.13 37.20 -9.46
CA ILE A 790 -33.73 35.88 -9.19
C ILE A 790 -34.51 35.42 -10.42
N LEU A 791 -35.31 36.32 -11.01
CA LEU A 791 -36.14 36.04 -12.19
C LEU A 791 -35.30 35.71 -13.43
N ASP A 792 -34.25 36.50 -13.68
CA ASP A 792 -33.47 36.44 -14.92
C ASP A 792 -32.28 35.48 -14.84
N HIS A 793 -31.82 35.11 -13.63
CA HIS A 793 -30.60 34.32 -13.46
C HIS A 793 -30.73 33.08 -12.59
N GLU A 794 -31.57 33.05 -11.55
CA GLU A 794 -31.69 31.86 -10.68
C GLU A 794 -32.81 30.92 -11.14
N LEU A 795 -34.04 31.41 -11.30
CA LEU A 795 -35.19 30.61 -11.73
C LEU A 795 -34.95 29.89 -13.07
N PRO A 796 -34.33 30.50 -14.09
CA PRO A 796 -34.02 29.81 -15.34
C PRO A 796 -33.08 28.63 -15.14
N VAL A 797 -32.10 28.74 -14.24
CA VAL A 797 -31.17 27.64 -13.91
C VAL A 797 -31.88 26.54 -13.15
N PHE A 798 -32.81 26.88 -12.24
CA PHE A 798 -33.63 25.86 -11.56
C PHE A 798 -34.45 25.04 -12.56
N ARG A 799 -34.99 25.69 -13.60
CA ARG A 799 -35.74 25.05 -14.69
C ARG A 799 -34.83 24.22 -15.59
N GLU A 800 -33.71 24.78 -16.04
CA GLU A 800 -32.73 24.14 -16.94
C GLU A 800 -32.24 22.79 -16.37
N TYR A 801 -31.94 22.74 -15.06
CA TYR A 801 -31.43 21.54 -14.39
C TYR A 801 -32.49 20.75 -13.61
N ASN A 802 -33.78 21.09 -13.79
CA ASN A 802 -34.93 20.46 -13.12
C ASN A 802 -34.71 20.24 -11.60
N LYS A 803 -34.33 21.31 -10.90
CA LYS A 803 -33.97 21.25 -9.48
C LYS A 803 -35.18 20.96 -8.59
N THR A 804 -34.94 20.21 -7.51
CA THR A 804 -35.95 20.02 -6.44
C THR A 804 -36.04 21.30 -5.63
N ILE A 805 -37.17 21.99 -5.71
CA ILE A 805 -37.39 23.25 -4.98
C ILE A 805 -38.35 23.00 -3.82
N VAL A 806 -38.00 23.51 -2.65
CA VAL A 806 -38.83 23.61 -1.46
C VAL A 806 -39.15 25.09 -1.25
N PRO A 807 -40.25 25.58 -1.81
CA PRO A 807 -40.67 26.95 -1.58
C PRO A 807 -41.26 27.09 -0.18
N ILE A 808 -40.76 28.07 0.56
CA ILE A 808 -41.21 28.45 1.90
C ILE A 808 -41.83 29.84 1.79
N LEU A 809 -43.15 29.92 1.94
CA LEU A 809 -43.85 31.20 1.94
C LEU A 809 -43.51 31.97 3.23
N ILE A 810 -42.71 33.03 3.14
CA ILE A 810 -42.28 33.78 4.34
C ILE A 810 -43.15 35.01 4.64
N LYS A 811 -43.78 35.61 3.61
CA LYS A 811 -44.67 36.77 3.65
C LYS A 811 -45.82 36.60 2.63
N PRO A 812 -47.01 37.21 2.82
CA PRO A 812 -48.07 37.20 1.81
C PRO A 812 -47.60 37.82 0.48
N CYS A 813 -47.86 37.15 -0.64
CA CYS A 813 -47.44 37.60 -1.97
C CYS A 813 -48.28 36.96 -3.08
N THR A 814 -48.16 37.47 -4.30
CA THR A 814 -48.90 37.01 -5.49
C THR A 814 -48.21 35.86 -6.22
N PHE A 815 -47.72 34.85 -5.49
CA PHE A 815 -46.97 33.74 -6.11
C PHE A 815 -47.86 32.84 -6.99
N GLU A 816 -49.18 32.86 -6.78
CA GLU A 816 -50.15 32.10 -7.57
C GLU A 816 -50.17 32.52 -9.06
N ASP A 817 -49.68 33.73 -9.34
CA ASP A 817 -49.58 34.27 -10.70
C ASP A 817 -48.30 33.82 -11.42
N ASP A 818 -47.32 33.22 -10.72
CA ASP A 818 -46.12 32.64 -11.32
C ASP A 818 -46.36 31.18 -11.73
N GLU A 819 -46.36 30.93 -13.04
CA GLU A 819 -46.66 29.61 -13.63
C GLU A 819 -45.75 28.48 -13.10
N PHE A 820 -44.49 28.76 -12.81
CA PHE A 820 -43.52 27.76 -12.36
C PHE A 820 -43.62 27.46 -10.87
N LEU A 821 -43.87 28.48 -10.04
CA LEU A 821 -44.02 28.33 -8.60
C LEU A 821 -45.41 27.80 -8.23
N ARG A 822 -46.46 28.15 -8.98
CA ARG A 822 -47.84 27.68 -8.76
C ARG A 822 -47.98 26.16 -8.75
N GLU A 823 -47.16 25.46 -9.54
CA GLU A 823 -47.19 23.99 -9.63
C GLU A 823 -46.37 23.30 -8.52
N LYS A 824 -45.67 24.04 -7.66
CA LYS A 824 -44.81 23.48 -6.60
C LYS A 824 -45.56 23.33 -5.28
N TYR A 825 -45.15 22.34 -4.48
CA TYR A 825 -45.63 22.14 -3.13
C TYR A 825 -44.96 23.13 -2.16
N PHE A 826 -45.73 23.93 -1.43
CA PHE A 826 -45.20 24.89 -0.44
C PHE A 826 -45.25 24.31 0.97
N ALA A 827 -44.10 24.28 1.65
CA ALA A 827 -44.06 23.97 3.08
C ALA A 827 -44.76 25.10 3.85
N GLN A 828 -45.86 24.78 4.55
CA GLN A 828 -46.81 25.79 5.03
C GLN A 828 -46.26 26.61 6.21
N LYS A 829 -46.12 27.92 6.02
CA LYS A 829 -45.97 28.93 7.10
C LYS A 829 -47.26 29.72 7.37
N ALA A 830 -48.41 29.23 6.91
CA ALA A 830 -49.68 29.96 7.04
C ALA A 830 -50.86 29.03 7.31
N GLN A 831 -51.12 28.70 8.57
CA GLN A 831 -52.52 28.68 9.00
C GLN A 831 -52.98 30.15 9.07
N ILE A 832 -53.43 30.68 7.94
CA ILE A 832 -54.47 31.70 8.01
C ILE A 832 -55.73 30.92 8.40
N ILE A 833 -56.22 31.17 9.61
CA ILE A 833 -57.58 30.85 10.03
C ILE A 833 -58.50 31.32 8.90
N ASN A 834 -59.15 30.37 8.24
CA ASN A 834 -60.20 30.64 7.27
C ASN A 834 -61.15 31.71 7.85
N LEU A 835 -61.39 32.79 7.10
CA LEU A 835 -62.55 33.65 7.33
C LEU A 835 -63.78 32.79 7.10
N GLY A 836 -64.32 32.24 8.19
CA GLY A 836 -65.62 31.61 8.17
C GLY A 836 -66.68 32.63 7.74
N LYS A 837 -67.49 32.25 6.75
CA LYS A 837 -68.88 32.69 6.77
C LYS A 837 -69.45 32.30 8.14
N GLU A 838 -70.12 33.25 8.76
CA GLU A 838 -70.81 33.19 10.06
C GLU A 838 -69.91 33.40 11.29
N GLY A 839 -70.24 34.48 12.00
CA GLY A 839 -69.34 35.15 12.92
C GLY A 839 -69.08 34.38 14.21
N LYS A 840 -67.80 34.28 14.57
CA LYS A 840 -67.31 34.19 15.94
C LYS A 840 -66.01 34.98 16.07
N THR A 841 -65.84 35.54 17.26
CA THR A 841 -65.00 36.67 17.66
C THR A 841 -63.50 36.48 17.42
N ILE A 842 -62.85 37.53 16.92
CA ILE A 842 -61.39 37.66 16.78
C ILE A 842 -60.74 37.65 18.18
N LYS A 843 -59.76 36.78 18.43
CA LYS A 843 -58.77 37.02 19.50
C LYS A 843 -57.59 37.78 18.88
N ALA A 844 -57.46 39.05 19.23
CA ALA A 844 -56.23 39.80 18.98
C ALA A 844 -55.13 39.16 19.83
N TYR A 845 -54.07 38.70 19.18
CA TYR A 845 -52.89 38.19 19.86
C TYR A 845 -51.89 39.33 20.03
N ASP A 846 -51.40 39.54 21.25
CA ASP A 846 -50.27 40.42 21.51
C ASP A 846 -49.03 39.91 20.76
N SER A 847 -48.09 40.81 20.47
CA SER A 847 -46.88 40.60 19.65
C SER A 847 -46.08 39.34 20.01
N ILE A 848 -46.12 38.92 21.28
CA ILE A 848 -45.46 37.72 21.82
C ILE A 848 -46.10 36.44 21.27
N THR A 849 -47.43 36.34 21.25
CA THR A 849 -48.18 35.18 20.71
C THR A 849 -48.06 35.06 19.19
N ALA A 850 -47.96 36.19 18.48
CA ALA A 850 -47.71 36.21 17.04
C ALA A 850 -46.26 35.82 16.67
N SER A 851 -45.31 35.94 17.59
CA SER A 851 -43.94 35.39 17.43
C SER A 851 -43.94 33.88 17.66
N ALA A 852 -44.59 33.39 18.73
CA ALA A 852 -44.68 31.96 19.04
C ALA A 852 -45.30 31.14 17.89
N HIS A 853 -46.39 31.64 17.29
CA HIS A 853 -47.00 30.99 16.12
C HIS A 853 -46.12 31.05 14.85
N ARG A 854 -45.20 32.01 14.73
CA ARG A 854 -44.24 32.07 13.62
C ARG A 854 -43.11 31.05 13.78
N ASP A 855 -42.71 30.76 15.02
CA ASP A 855 -41.67 29.78 15.33
C ASP A 855 -42.19 28.33 15.21
N ASP A 856 -43.43 28.06 15.64
CA ASP A 856 -44.09 26.74 15.45
C ASP A 856 -44.17 26.33 13.98
N ASN A 857 -44.33 27.30 13.08
CA ASN A 857 -44.37 27.08 11.63
C ASN A 857 -43.01 26.63 11.09
N TRP A 858 -41.91 27.18 11.59
CA TRP A 858 -40.57 26.73 11.20
C TRP A 858 -40.28 25.32 11.70
N VAL A 859 -40.80 24.93 12.87
CA VAL A 859 -40.73 23.54 13.35
C VAL A 859 -41.47 22.59 12.40
N ALA A 860 -42.63 22.98 11.88
CA ALA A 860 -43.35 22.20 10.86
C ALA A 860 -42.56 22.08 9.55
N VAL A 861 -41.98 23.18 9.07
CA VAL A 861 -41.12 23.21 7.86
C VAL A 861 -39.92 22.28 8.02
N VAL A 862 -39.19 22.33 9.12
CA VAL A 862 -38.01 21.47 9.37
C VAL A 862 -38.41 20.00 9.47
N ARG A 863 -39.53 19.69 10.13
CA ARG A 863 -40.06 18.32 10.22
C ARG A 863 -40.40 17.75 8.85
N GLU A 864 -41.11 18.52 8.05
CA GLU A 864 -41.46 18.14 6.68
C GLU A 864 -40.20 17.97 5.81
N PHE A 865 -39.22 18.85 5.98
CA PHE A 865 -37.93 18.74 5.31
C PHE A 865 -37.21 17.43 5.69
N LYS A 866 -37.18 17.06 6.98
CA LYS A 866 -36.63 15.77 7.46
C LYS A 866 -37.33 14.57 6.79
N GLU A 867 -38.66 14.58 6.75
CA GLU A 867 -39.45 13.46 6.20
C GLU A 867 -39.32 13.34 4.66
N LYS A 868 -39.47 14.45 3.93
CA LYS A 868 -39.59 14.43 2.46
C LYS A 868 -38.25 14.53 1.73
N ILE A 869 -37.30 15.30 2.26
CA ILE A 869 -36.01 15.57 1.60
C ILE A 869 -34.90 14.68 2.15
N LEU A 870 -34.84 14.51 3.48
CA LEU A 870 -33.84 13.65 4.13
C LEU A 870 -34.31 12.19 4.26
N ARG A 871 -35.59 11.89 4.07
CA ARG A 871 -36.21 10.56 4.22
C ARG A 871 -36.02 9.95 5.62
N ILE A 872 -35.92 10.79 6.65
CA ILE A 872 -35.85 10.38 8.06
C ILE A 872 -37.28 10.05 8.53
N THR A 873 -37.53 8.83 8.99
CA THR A 873 -38.89 8.35 9.29
C THR A 873 -39.39 8.78 10.67
N LYS A 874 -40.71 8.81 10.87
CA LYS A 874 -41.36 9.20 12.16
C LYS A 874 -40.90 8.42 13.40
N GLN A 875 -40.33 7.22 13.24
CA GLN A 875 -39.77 6.45 14.37
C GLN A 875 -38.44 7.05 14.88
N GLU A 876 -37.64 7.65 14.01
CA GLU A 876 -36.36 8.30 14.37
C GLU A 876 -36.54 9.78 14.77
N VAL A 877 -37.60 10.45 14.29
CA VAL A 877 -37.91 11.84 14.67
C VAL A 877 -38.44 11.96 16.10
N ASN A 878 -38.93 10.87 16.69
CA ASN A 878 -39.44 10.81 18.07
C ASN A 878 -38.42 10.25 19.08
N THR A 879 -37.19 9.98 18.67
CA THR A 879 -36.08 9.61 19.56
C THR A 879 -35.07 10.75 19.59
N ASP A 880 -35.42 11.85 20.27
CA ASP A 880 -34.43 12.79 20.79
C ASP A 880 -34.24 12.45 22.28
N GLU A 881 -33.18 11.71 22.56
CA GLU A 881 -32.23 12.09 23.61
C GLU A 881 -31.38 13.26 23.11
#